data_AF-A0A1H5SFB1-F1
#
_entry.id   AF-A0A1H5SFB1-F1
#
_cell.length_a   1.000
_cell.length_b   1.000
_cell.length_c   1.000
_cell.angle_alpha   90.00
_cell.angle_beta   90.00
_cell.angle_gamma   90.00
#
_symmetry.space_group_name_H-M   'P 1'
#
loop_
_entity.id
_entity.type
_entity.pdbx_description
1 polymer ?
#
loop_
_entity_poly.entity_id
_entity_poly.type
_entity_poly.pdbx_seq_one_letter_code
_entity_poly.pdbx_strand_id
1 'polypeptide(L)'
;MNPKSSNLFRKVLGIFLSVILVVTLMPSMSVKVKAAVIPAGKLFVAGVDITTQTKKTITTGTTGVTSGTAILDESGTRPVLKLNNFQYKGNGCSKPGASGNLLLQHYALLAQSVNIDIELTGNNKLELNDNTGSETANYGVYFNNSTTISGTGSLEIKNGASYNNKGLYLSGATISGVTITVNVGDAPNGSTGILSGNTLTIQNSTIKSTAGESTNSSSSGIDCTKLIVENSIIESHGNRGNESYGITSPNSYSISDSSTIIATADTATYSLGTTLFEISRGSLVASGHTQAVYRPVKNTIKGVGWTDTEGTTGKTPIDISETARELDSSLKKVKFPGHDHSLTYSASSAVITATCANTDEECDLTGNKVDLTIVKPARTTYGGTESAAATLTGLSDFNSATGKSVSENGIKYYKATKSETTYTKTGDALAAAPTNAGDYVAELELTGVKTSTSESGTVTASVGYTIVKKAADSLTEDEAKAGITIDYTAEKVTPGTGFDISLNGTDKETTLPASITEQLNGDAPKIYVRRAETDDVAAGDWVAVSLVARPDAPTGLSADGASTATTTDGKINGTTSAMEYSEDNGATWVTASDTATPVKAGTYLVRIKATTDAPAGKTVEITVDSKQIILADDQKPTAITGLIATGSEQTLLNEPERAVTGGTMNYAISDSATIAPTSGWSTSIPKKADAGTYHVWYKAIADADHLDSEPGVIDVTISDKPEVKFDVTTMELSEGGTGTITATVVPSDATITWKSDSESVAKVDSTGKVTAVGAGTAKITATITVGTTEYKAECTVTVTGSAPSETVPEISISDLSEATEGEAYNQTLTANGAQPITWAITAGSLPDGLALGSDTGVISGTPTSTGTSVFTVTASNSYGSVSKELSITVQAGNTIVDKEGTAPYDEKTSVENDPAEVRALVSGVTPVDESDTVRLILNTDSKDEGNLSDDEKEAVDTIKGMAEANGLTVGSFVDLTLIYEVTDANGAQKARDQIKETSTPIKVKFPIPPGLRKSGRLFSIFRFHDSGAEIIGTGSGDAVDVDTNKFSMYAIAYEDGAAPAEDSEKKVVRPHTHTYAWDKVEATEDRNGELRYQCTECYDILVRVPLSAYYVFNANTVDKITKAKQGETVKITTDRWISFHKMVFDALAARPDVSLEVSFLDGEYKGNRVSFTIPAGADSSDLFTENNFAGFMYLGNKYGLKAEEK
;
A
#
# COMPACT_ATOMS: atom_id res chain seq x y z
N MET A 1 -12.50 -58.63 -6.29
CA MET A 1 -13.12 -57.86 -7.40
C MET A 1 -12.25 -56.62 -7.69
N ASN A 2 -12.61 -55.83 -8.71
CA ASN A 2 -11.85 -54.75 -9.39
C ASN A 2 -10.70 -54.00 -8.64
N PRO A 3 -9.60 -53.61 -9.34
CA PRO A 3 -8.37 -53.10 -8.73
C PRO A 3 -8.21 -51.55 -8.69
N LYS A 4 -7.02 -51.12 -8.24
CA LYS A 4 -6.66 -49.76 -7.78
C LYS A 4 -6.17 -48.79 -8.89
N SER A 5 -6.29 -47.49 -8.57
CA SER A 5 -5.28 -46.42 -8.74
C SER A 5 -4.87 -45.85 -10.11
N SER A 6 -4.46 -44.57 -10.04
CA SER A 6 -3.66 -43.76 -10.99
C SER A 6 -4.34 -43.25 -12.26
N ASN A 7 -4.32 -41.91 -12.44
CA ASN A 7 -4.44 -41.28 -13.76
C ASN A 7 -3.79 -39.87 -13.88
N LEU A 8 -3.27 -39.28 -12.80
CA LEU A 8 -2.50 -38.03 -12.88
C LEU A 8 -1.04 -38.27 -13.38
N PHE A 9 -0.47 -39.44 -13.08
CA PHE A 9 0.91 -39.80 -13.40
C PHE A 9 1.19 -40.01 -14.91
N ARG A 10 0.16 -40.03 -15.76
CA ARG A 10 0.28 -40.22 -17.22
C ARG A 10 0.41 -38.94 -18.05
N LYS A 11 0.35 -37.74 -17.44
CA LYS A 11 0.62 -36.47 -18.14
C LYS A 11 2.03 -35.90 -17.93
N VAL A 12 2.82 -36.46 -17.01
CA VAL A 12 4.15 -35.94 -16.64
C VAL A 12 5.29 -36.68 -17.37
N LEU A 13 5.10 -37.95 -17.73
CA LEU A 13 6.14 -38.83 -18.28
C LEU A 13 6.16 -38.89 -19.83
N GLY A 14 5.75 -37.81 -20.50
CA GLY A 14 5.64 -37.75 -21.98
C GLY A 14 6.52 -36.71 -22.68
N ILE A 15 7.24 -35.88 -21.91
CA ILE A 15 8.04 -34.74 -22.44
C ILE A 15 9.50 -34.78 -21.93
N PHE A 16 9.79 -35.56 -20.87
CA PHE A 16 11.16 -35.88 -20.47
C PHE A 16 11.68 -37.14 -21.22
N LEU A 17 12.95 -37.13 -21.59
CA LEU A 17 13.70 -38.17 -22.32
C LEU A 17 13.32 -38.37 -23.81
N SER A 18 13.39 -37.30 -24.61
CA SER A 18 13.81 -37.31 -26.03
C SER A 18 14.08 -35.88 -26.50
N VAL A 19 15.30 -35.41 -26.79
CA VAL A 19 16.64 -36.03 -26.74
C VAL A 19 17.65 -34.98 -26.24
N ILE A 20 18.62 -35.39 -25.41
CA ILE A 20 19.85 -34.62 -25.18
C ILE A 20 20.91 -35.14 -26.15
N LEU A 21 21.40 -34.29 -27.07
CA LEU A 21 22.80 -34.12 -27.53
C LEU A 21 22.83 -33.28 -28.83
N VAL A 22 23.91 -32.50 -29.05
CA VAL A 22 24.20 -31.71 -30.28
C VAL A 22 23.26 -30.50 -30.48
N VAL A 23 23.68 -29.23 -30.55
CA VAL A 23 25.01 -28.61 -30.69
C VAL A 23 25.29 -27.63 -29.53
N THR A 24 26.50 -27.66 -28.96
CA THR A 24 27.10 -26.51 -28.27
C THR A 24 28.00 -25.76 -29.25
N LEU A 25 27.73 -24.48 -29.55
CA LEU A 25 28.71 -23.45 -29.94
C LEU A 25 28.07 -22.09 -30.27
N MET A 26 28.61 -21.04 -29.63
CA MET A 26 28.51 -19.59 -29.92
C MET A 26 27.16 -18.84 -29.68
N PRO A 27 27.21 -17.54 -29.33
CA PRO A 27 26.05 -16.78 -28.84
C PRO A 27 25.50 -15.71 -29.81
N SER A 28 24.22 -15.32 -29.63
CA SER A 28 23.72 -13.95 -29.86
C SER A 28 22.31 -13.76 -29.30
N MET A 29 21.96 -12.53 -28.93
CA MET A 29 20.71 -12.16 -28.23
C MET A 29 19.46 -12.24 -29.13
N SER A 30 18.31 -12.60 -28.53
CA SER A 30 17.03 -11.83 -28.61
C SER A 30 15.86 -12.60 -27.98
N VAL A 31 15.70 -12.56 -26.65
CA VAL A 31 14.48 -13.05 -25.99
C VAL A 31 13.39 -11.98 -26.07
N LYS A 32 12.60 -12.02 -27.15
CA LYS A 32 11.34 -11.26 -27.19
C LYS A 32 10.36 -11.89 -26.20
N VAL A 33 9.97 -11.13 -25.17
CA VAL A 33 8.91 -11.54 -24.24
C VAL A 33 7.63 -11.77 -25.04
N LYS A 34 7.18 -13.03 -25.11
CA LYS A 34 5.82 -13.33 -25.58
C LYS A 34 4.84 -12.86 -24.53
N ALA A 35 4.18 -11.74 -24.79
CA ALA A 35 2.92 -11.42 -24.15
C ALA A 35 1.96 -12.63 -24.27
N ALA A 36 1.13 -12.85 -23.25
CA ALA A 36 0.28 -14.03 -23.17
C ALA A 36 -0.66 -14.09 -24.40
N VAL A 37 -0.46 -15.10 -25.25
CA VAL A 37 -1.28 -15.30 -26.44
C VAL A 37 -2.64 -15.84 -26.01
N ILE A 38 -3.57 -14.92 -25.76
CA ILE A 38 -5.00 -15.20 -25.70
C ILE A 38 -5.38 -15.92 -27.01
N PRO A 39 -6.18 -17.01 -26.98
CA PRO A 39 -6.59 -17.69 -28.20
C PRO A 39 -7.33 -16.71 -29.13
N ALA A 40 -6.75 -16.46 -30.30
CA ALA A 40 -7.26 -15.43 -31.22
C ALA A 40 -8.67 -15.79 -31.71
N GLY A 41 -9.66 -15.03 -31.26
CA GLY A 41 -11.00 -15.04 -31.84
C GLY A 41 -10.95 -14.56 -33.29
N LYS A 42 -11.72 -15.20 -34.17
CA LYS A 42 -11.64 -14.96 -35.61
C LYS A 42 -12.19 -13.58 -35.99
N LEU A 43 -11.32 -12.67 -36.39
CA LEU A 43 -11.69 -11.38 -37.00
C LEU A 43 -11.90 -11.55 -38.51
N PHE A 44 -13.06 -11.15 -39.02
CA PHE A 44 -13.38 -11.21 -40.45
C PHE A 44 -13.56 -9.81 -41.04
N VAL A 45 -12.76 -9.46 -42.06
CA VAL A 45 -13.07 -8.34 -42.95
C VAL A 45 -13.75 -8.89 -44.18
N ALA A 46 -14.98 -8.43 -44.46
CA ALA A 46 -15.73 -8.87 -45.63
C ALA A 46 -15.84 -10.42 -45.77
N GLY A 47 -16.04 -11.12 -44.65
CA GLY A 47 -16.12 -12.58 -44.59
C GLY A 47 -14.79 -13.32 -44.75
N VAL A 48 -13.68 -12.60 -44.96
CA VAL A 48 -12.32 -13.14 -45.00
C VAL A 48 -11.70 -13.09 -43.61
N ASP A 49 -11.33 -14.26 -43.09
CA ASP A 49 -10.67 -14.43 -41.79
C ASP A 49 -9.22 -13.93 -41.82
N ILE A 50 -8.91 -12.86 -41.10
CA ILE A 50 -7.56 -12.27 -41.01
C ILE A 50 -6.64 -13.08 -40.09
N THR A 51 -7.22 -13.89 -39.18
CA THR A 51 -6.50 -14.47 -38.05
C THR A 51 -5.95 -15.87 -38.32
N THR A 52 -6.56 -16.65 -39.22
CA THR A 52 -6.24 -18.08 -39.37
C THR A 52 -5.52 -18.51 -40.66
N GLN A 53 -5.06 -17.58 -41.50
CA GLN A 53 -4.24 -17.92 -42.68
C GLN A 53 -2.97 -17.06 -42.84
N THR A 54 -1.94 -17.37 -42.04
CA THR A 54 -0.50 -17.21 -42.35
C THR A 54 0.06 -15.79 -42.64
N LYS A 55 -0.79 -14.77 -42.76
CA LYS A 55 -0.45 -13.35 -42.90
C LYS A 55 -1.54 -12.52 -42.23
N LYS A 56 -1.19 -11.54 -41.40
CA LYS A 56 -2.11 -10.50 -40.89
C LYS A 56 -2.46 -9.45 -41.97
N THR A 57 -2.57 -9.90 -43.22
CA THR A 57 -2.57 -9.06 -44.42
C THR A 57 -3.34 -9.78 -45.52
N ILE A 58 -4.56 -9.32 -45.79
CA ILE A 58 -5.33 -9.73 -46.97
C ILE A 58 -4.82 -8.91 -48.17
N THR A 59 -4.70 -9.56 -49.32
CA THR A 59 -4.33 -8.94 -50.60
C THR A 59 -5.24 -9.45 -51.72
N THR A 60 -5.07 -8.91 -52.94
CA THR A 60 -5.53 -9.55 -54.18
C THR A 60 -5.22 -11.05 -54.19
N GLY A 61 -6.19 -11.85 -54.66
CA GLY A 61 -6.09 -13.31 -54.74
C GLY A 61 -6.85 -14.04 -53.62
N THR A 62 -7.29 -13.36 -52.57
CA THR A 62 -8.23 -13.91 -51.59
C THR A 62 -9.67 -13.80 -52.10
N THR A 63 -10.53 -14.78 -51.80
CA THR A 63 -11.91 -14.86 -52.32
C THR A 63 -12.70 -13.57 -52.03
N GLY A 64 -13.23 -12.96 -53.10
CA GLY A 64 -13.98 -11.70 -53.05
C GLY A 64 -13.14 -10.43 -53.06
N VAL A 65 -11.82 -10.48 -52.85
CA VAL A 65 -10.94 -9.30 -52.84
C VAL A 65 -10.45 -8.99 -54.24
N THR A 66 -10.87 -7.84 -54.78
CA THR A 66 -10.59 -7.43 -56.16
C THR A 66 -9.35 -6.55 -56.28
N SER A 67 -9.05 -5.69 -55.29
CA SER A 67 -7.78 -4.95 -55.20
C SER A 67 -7.43 -4.49 -53.78
N GLY A 68 -6.21 -3.94 -53.63
CA GLY A 68 -5.75 -3.32 -52.37
C GLY A 68 -5.35 -4.30 -51.28
N THR A 69 -5.21 -3.76 -50.06
CA THR A 69 -4.78 -4.53 -48.87
C THR A 69 -5.54 -4.14 -47.61
N ALA A 70 -5.80 -5.14 -46.76
CA ALA A 70 -6.31 -4.95 -45.40
C ALA A 70 -5.32 -5.59 -44.42
N ILE A 71 -4.80 -4.83 -43.46
CA ILE A 71 -3.73 -5.23 -42.54
C ILE A 71 -4.23 -5.06 -41.10
N LEU A 72 -4.13 -6.11 -40.29
CA LEU A 72 -4.37 -6.01 -38.84
C LEU A 72 -3.06 -5.80 -38.11
N ASP A 73 -2.88 -4.61 -37.56
CA ASP A 73 -1.79 -4.26 -36.67
C ASP A 73 -2.21 -4.53 -35.21
N GLU A 74 -1.42 -5.33 -34.50
CA GLU A 74 -1.64 -5.68 -33.07
C GLU A 74 -0.49 -5.18 -32.19
N SER A 75 0.33 -4.25 -32.68
CA SER A 75 1.49 -3.72 -31.92
C SER A 75 1.11 -2.68 -30.86
N GLY A 76 -0.08 -2.08 -30.96
CA GLY A 76 -0.60 -1.07 -30.02
C GLY A 76 -1.55 -1.62 -28.96
N THR A 77 -1.88 -0.80 -27.97
CA THR A 77 -2.83 -1.10 -26.88
C THR A 77 -4.28 -1.26 -27.36
N ARG A 78 -4.60 -0.71 -28.54
CA ARG A 78 -5.79 -1.02 -29.35
C ARG A 78 -5.28 -1.52 -30.70
N PRO A 79 -5.71 -2.70 -31.20
CA PRO A 79 -5.36 -3.14 -32.55
C PRO A 79 -5.94 -2.19 -33.60
N VAL A 80 -5.21 -1.97 -34.69
CA VAL A 80 -5.61 -1.08 -35.79
C VAL A 80 -5.77 -1.89 -37.08
N LEU A 81 -6.97 -1.87 -37.65
CA LEU A 81 -7.22 -2.38 -38.99
C LEU A 81 -6.92 -1.27 -40.02
N LYS A 82 -5.82 -1.42 -40.75
CA LYS A 82 -5.41 -0.49 -41.81
C LYS A 82 -5.96 -0.97 -43.15
N LEU A 83 -6.81 -0.17 -43.78
CA LEU A 83 -7.34 -0.42 -45.13
C LEU A 83 -6.65 0.52 -46.13
N ASN A 84 -6.05 -0.05 -47.17
CA ASN A 84 -5.35 0.69 -48.22
C ASN A 84 -5.84 0.27 -49.60
N ASN A 85 -6.63 1.14 -50.23
CA ASN A 85 -7.29 0.91 -51.53
C ASN A 85 -8.04 -0.45 -51.62
N PHE A 86 -8.51 -0.97 -50.48
CA PHE A 86 -9.06 -2.31 -50.34
C PHE A 86 -10.44 -2.38 -50.99
N GLN A 87 -10.59 -3.20 -52.02
CA GLN A 87 -11.82 -3.40 -52.77
C GLN A 87 -12.30 -4.85 -52.61
N TYR A 88 -13.53 -5.03 -52.16
CA TYR A 88 -14.18 -6.34 -51.99
C TYR A 88 -15.51 -6.41 -52.74
N LYS A 89 -15.83 -7.59 -53.28
CA LYS A 89 -17.13 -7.97 -53.84
C LYS A 89 -17.48 -9.42 -53.47
N GLY A 90 -18.56 -9.63 -52.72
CA GLY A 90 -18.94 -10.98 -52.22
C GLY A 90 -20.24 -10.96 -51.39
N ASN A 91 -20.50 -11.97 -50.56
CA ASN A 91 -21.77 -12.08 -49.82
C ASN A 91 -21.75 -11.35 -48.47
N GLY A 92 -22.91 -10.85 -48.02
CA GLY A 92 -23.14 -10.35 -46.66
C GLY A 92 -23.23 -11.46 -45.60
N CYS A 93 -23.62 -11.12 -44.36
CA CYS A 93 -23.71 -12.07 -43.24
C CYS A 93 -24.87 -11.82 -42.27
N SER A 94 -25.40 -12.93 -41.79
CA SER A 94 -26.40 -13.04 -40.74
C SER A 94 -25.87 -12.85 -39.32
N LYS A 95 -26.71 -12.31 -38.43
CA LYS A 95 -26.46 -12.08 -36.99
C LYS A 95 -25.79 -13.26 -36.25
N PRO A 96 -24.97 -13.03 -35.19
CA PRO A 96 -24.54 -14.07 -34.23
C PRO A 96 -25.60 -15.14 -33.94
N GLY A 97 -25.26 -16.38 -34.32
CA GLY A 97 -26.10 -17.57 -34.24
C GLY A 97 -26.29 -18.31 -35.56
N ALA A 98 -26.25 -17.61 -36.70
CA ALA A 98 -26.42 -18.20 -38.04
C ALA A 98 -25.07 -18.32 -38.79
N SER A 99 -24.86 -19.43 -39.50
CA SER A 99 -23.57 -19.78 -40.10
C SER A 99 -23.40 -19.22 -41.53
N GLY A 100 -22.65 -18.14 -41.68
CA GLY A 100 -22.29 -17.54 -42.99
C GLY A 100 -21.57 -16.20 -42.87
N ASN A 101 -20.29 -16.22 -42.48
CA ASN A 101 -19.53 -15.11 -41.85
C ASN A 101 -19.29 -13.82 -42.66
N LEU A 102 -19.45 -12.65 -42.00
CA LEU A 102 -18.94 -11.31 -42.32
C LEU A 102 -19.14 -10.40 -41.08
N LEU A 103 -18.29 -10.54 -40.06
CA LEU A 103 -18.36 -9.69 -38.85
C LEU A 103 -16.98 -9.30 -38.33
N LEU A 104 -16.85 -8.02 -37.95
CA LEU A 104 -15.74 -7.51 -37.15
C LEU A 104 -15.98 -7.59 -35.63
N GLN A 105 -16.88 -8.47 -35.20
CA GLN A 105 -16.85 -9.15 -33.89
C GLN A 105 -17.94 -10.24 -33.83
N HIS A 106 -17.60 -11.47 -33.43
CA HIS A 106 -18.60 -12.46 -33.00
C HIS A 106 -18.52 -12.75 -31.49
N TYR A 107 -19.60 -13.28 -30.95
CA TYR A 107 -20.20 -12.71 -29.74
C TYR A 107 -20.50 -13.76 -28.66
N ALA A 108 -20.60 -13.26 -27.41
CA ALA A 108 -21.17 -13.87 -26.22
C ALA A 108 -20.27 -14.84 -25.42
N LEU A 109 -20.30 -14.62 -24.09
CA LEU A 109 -19.68 -15.40 -23.02
C LEU A 109 -18.13 -15.39 -23.02
N LEU A 110 -17.58 -14.66 -22.04
CA LEU A 110 -16.17 -14.62 -21.58
C LEU A 110 -15.17 -13.64 -22.25
N ALA A 111 -15.54 -12.85 -23.26
CA ALA A 111 -14.68 -11.74 -23.74
C ALA A 111 -15.48 -10.49 -24.16
N GLN A 112 -15.18 -9.35 -23.54
CA GLN A 112 -15.69 -8.01 -23.91
C GLN A 112 -14.53 -7.03 -24.23
N SER A 113 -13.31 -7.53 -24.34
CA SER A 113 -12.14 -6.84 -23.77
C SER A 113 -11.17 -6.19 -24.77
N VAL A 114 -11.54 -6.06 -26.05
CA VAL A 114 -10.66 -5.45 -27.08
C VAL A 114 -11.45 -4.45 -27.93
N ASN A 115 -11.01 -3.20 -27.95
CA ASN A 115 -11.48 -2.16 -28.87
C ASN A 115 -10.53 -2.13 -30.08
N ILE A 116 -11.07 -2.19 -31.30
CA ILE A 116 -10.30 -2.11 -32.55
C ILE A 116 -10.56 -0.74 -33.18
N ASP A 117 -9.52 -0.11 -33.74
CA ASP A 117 -9.61 1.12 -34.53
C ASP A 117 -9.40 0.84 -36.02
N ILE A 118 -9.83 1.78 -36.87
CA ILE A 118 -9.71 1.67 -38.34
C ILE A 118 -8.90 2.85 -38.87
N GLU A 119 -7.89 2.56 -39.69
CA GLU A 119 -7.13 3.55 -40.44
C GLU A 119 -7.42 3.42 -41.93
N LEU A 120 -8.00 4.47 -42.53
CA LEU A 120 -8.40 4.52 -43.93
C LEU A 120 -7.38 5.28 -44.78
N THR A 121 -6.84 4.61 -45.80
CA THR A 121 -5.93 5.21 -46.79
C THR A 121 -6.37 4.83 -48.21
N GLY A 122 -6.21 5.76 -49.17
CA GLY A 122 -6.72 5.58 -50.53
C GLY A 122 -8.24 5.37 -50.60
N ASN A 123 -8.72 4.70 -51.65
CA ASN A 123 -10.15 4.48 -51.87
C ASN A 123 -10.55 3.04 -51.56
N ASN A 124 -11.21 2.82 -50.42
CA ASN A 124 -11.64 1.51 -49.95
C ASN A 124 -13.13 1.28 -50.26
N LYS A 125 -13.53 0.05 -50.53
CA LYS A 125 -14.89 -0.29 -50.96
C LYS A 125 -15.29 -1.72 -50.62
N LEU A 126 -16.52 -1.87 -50.13
CA LEU A 126 -17.13 -3.15 -49.81
C LEU A 126 -18.47 -3.26 -50.56
N GLU A 127 -18.52 -4.03 -51.65
CA GLU A 127 -19.77 -4.41 -52.32
C GLU A 127 -20.24 -5.78 -51.82
N LEU A 128 -21.43 -5.82 -51.20
CA LEU A 128 -22.04 -7.04 -50.69
C LEU A 128 -23.29 -7.38 -51.50
N ASN A 129 -23.39 -8.64 -51.89
CA ASN A 129 -24.50 -9.21 -52.64
C ASN A 129 -25.77 -9.31 -51.77
N ASP A 130 -26.92 -9.35 -52.43
CA ASP A 130 -28.22 -9.50 -51.78
C ASP A 130 -28.30 -10.79 -50.93
N ASN A 131 -28.91 -10.68 -49.76
CA ASN A 131 -29.07 -11.73 -48.76
C ASN A 131 -30.53 -11.82 -48.30
N THR A 132 -31.44 -11.96 -49.28
CA THR A 132 -32.91 -11.99 -49.09
C THR A 132 -33.44 -13.30 -48.50
N GLY A 133 -32.59 -14.32 -48.35
CA GLY A 133 -32.96 -15.65 -47.84
C GLY A 133 -32.74 -15.89 -46.34
N SER A 134 -32.41 -14.85 -45.55
CA SER A 134 -32.17 -14.98 -44.09
C SER A 134 -33.05 -14.01 -43.31
N GLU A 135 -33.81 -14.51 -42.32
CA GLU A 135 -34.66 -13.68 -41.42
C GLU A 135 -33.85 -12.85 -40.40
N THR A 136 -32.52 -12.93 -40.41
CA THR A 136 -31.66 -12.21 -39.46
C THR A 136 -31.21 -10.87 -40.03
N ALA A 137 -30.83 -9.94 -39.16
CA ALA A 137 -30.21 -8.68 -39.59
C ALA A 137 -28.86 -8.93 -40.28
N ASN A 138 -28.73 -8.38 -41.48
CA ASN A 138 -27.52 -8.31 -42.28
C ASN A 138 -26.79 -6.99 -42.02
N TYR A 139 -25.48 -7.07 -41.74
CA TYR A 139 -24.66 -5.92 -41.43
C TYR A 139 -23.51 -5.82 -42.44
N GLY A 140 -23.39 -4.66 -43.11
CA GLY A 140 -22.34 -4.46 -44.12
C GLY A 140 -20.95 -4.30 -43.48
N VAL A 141 -20.91 -3.63 -42.34
CA VAL A 141 -19.81 -3.58 -41.38
C VAL A 141 -20.42 -3.55 -39.98
N TYR A 142 -19.81 -4.24 -39.01
CA TYR A 142 -20.34 -4.38 -37.64
C TYR A 142 -19.24 -4.28 -36.59
N PHE A 143 -19.35 -3.28 -35.70
CA PHE A 143 -18.52 -3.11 -34.51
C PHE A 143 -19.39 -2.95 -33.26
N ASN A 144 -19.20 -3.83 -32.26
CA ASN A 144 -19.94 -3.78 -31.00
C ASN A 144 -19.20 -3.06 -29.86
N ASN A 145 -17.98 -2.61 -30.10
CA ASN A 145 -17.16 -1.88 -29.14
C ASN A 145 -16.92 -0.44 -29.60
N SER A 146 -16.44 0.42 -28.69
CA SER A 146 -16.11 1.81 -29.03
C SER A 146 -14.94 1.85 -30.01
N THR A 147 -15.12 2.53 -31.15
CA THR A 147 -14.26 2.44 -32.34
C THR A 147 -13.90 3.83 -32.86
N THR A 148 -12.62 4.06 -33.15
CA THR A 148 -12.16 5.25 -33.88
C THR A 148 -11.98 4.89 -35.35
N ILE A 149 -12.49 5.72 -36.25
CA ILE A 149 -12.27 5.61 -37.71
C ILE A 149 -11.53 6.87 -38.15
N SER A 150 -10.29 6.74 -38.60
CA SER A 150 -9.45 7.88 -38.94
C SER A 150 -8.57 7.63 -40.17
N GLY A 151 -7.83 8.65 -40.60
CA GLY A 151 -6.93 8.60 -41.74
C GLY A 151 -7.20 9.74 -42.72
N THR A 152 -6.93 9.50 -44.00
CA THR A 152 -7.16 10.47 -45.10
C THR A 152 -7.83 9.83 -46.32
N GLY A 153 -8.15 8.54 -46.25
CA GLY A 153 -8.82 7.79 -47.30
C GLY A 153 -10.34 7.87 -47.27
N SER A 154 -10.95 7.15 -48.21
CA SER A 154 -12.39 6.94 -48.29
C SER A 154 -12.80 5.49 -48.04
N LEU A 155 -14.06 5.28 -47.66
CA LEU A 155 -14.71 3.98 -47.53
C LEU A 155 -16.13 4.01 -48.13
N GLU A 156 -16.34 3.30 -49.24
CA GLU A 156 -17.66 3.11 -49.88
C GLU A 156 -18.24 1.73 -49.50
N ILE A 157 -19.32 1.69 -48.72
CA ILE A 157 -20.08 0.47 -48.40
C ILE A 157 -21.32 0.42 -49.29
N LYS A 158 -21.53 -0.71 -49.98
CA LYS A 158 -22.78 -1.07 -50.66
C LYS A 158 -23.26 -2.40 -50.13
N ASN A 159 -24.33 -2.40 -49.36
CA ASN A 159 -24.91 -3.63 -48.81
C ASN A 159 -26.18 -3.99 -49.60
N GLY A 160 -26.21 -5.16 -50.25
CA GLY A 160 -27.37 -5.63 -51.02
C GLY A 160 -28.63 -5.85 -50.18
N ALA A 161 -29.78 -6.04 -50.84
CA ALA A 161 -31.09 -6.19 -50.20
C ALA A 161 -31.13 -7.40 -49.24
N SER A 162 -31.78 -7.27 -48.09
CA SER A 162 -31.80 -8.31 -47.05
C SER A 162 -32.98 -8.13 -46.09
N TYR A 163 -33.47 -9.20 -45.45
CA TYR A 163 -34.69 -9.15 -44.63
C TYR A 163 -34.70 -8.03 -43.58
N ASN A 164 -33.59 -7.80 -42.88
CA ASN A 164 -33.32 -6.60 -42.10
C ASN A 164 -31.89 -6.18 -42.44
N ASN A 165 -31.65 -4.90 -42.74
CA ASN A 165 -30.41 -4.47 -43.38
C ASN A 165 -29.79 -3.26 -42.68
N LYS A 166 -28.49 -3.31 -42.47
CA LYS A 166 -27.69 -2.28 -41.78
C LYS A 166 -26.39 -2.07 -42.54
N GLY A 167 -26.03 -0.83 -42.89
CA GLY A 167 -24.83 -0.54 -43.66
C GLY A 167 -23.56 -0.59 -42.80
N LEU A 168 -23.46 0.32 -41.84
CA LEU A 168 -22.36 0.41 -40.87
C LEU A 168 -22.94 0.44 -39.45
N TYR A 169 -22.71 -0.60 -38.67
CA TYR A 169 -23.10 -0.66 -37.25
C TYR A 169 -21.91 -0.37 -36.33
N LEU A 170 -22.15 0.46 -35.33
CA LEU A 170 -21.22 0.95 -34.33
C LEU A 170 -21.90 0.86 -32.96
N SER A 171 -21.18 0.50 -31.89
CA SER A 171 -21.70 0.64 -30.52
C SER A 171 -21.52 2.07 -29.99
N GLY A 172 -20.56 2.81 -30.55
CA GLY A 172 -20.25 4.21 -30.31
C GLY A 172 -18.93 4.51 -31.02
N ALA A 173 -18.74 5.71 -31.56
CA ALA A 173 -17.58 5.96 -32.42
C ALA A 173 -17.16 7.42 -32.53
N THR A 174 -15.89 7.62 -32.86
CA THR A 174 -15.33 8.88 -33.36
C THR A 174 -14.81 8.68 -34.78
N ILE A 175 -15.36 9.43 -35.73
CA ILE A 175 -14.96 9.43 -37.14
C ILE A 175 -14.24 10.74 -37.42
N SER A 176 -12.99 10.69 -37.90
CA SER A 176 -12.14 11.89 -38.02
C SER A 176 -11.26 11.92 -39.28
N GLY A 177 -11.36 12.98 -40.09
CA GLY A 177 -10.51 13.22 -41.26
C GLY A 177 -10.82 12.41 -42.54
N VAL A 178 -11.94 11.66 -42.56
CA VAL A 178 -12.21 10.65 -43.60
C VAL A 178 -13.49 10.92 -44.40
N THR A 179 -13.61 10.26 -45.56
CA THR A 179 -14.86 10.23 -46.35
C THR A 179 -15.51 8.85 -46.25
N ILE A 180 -16.77 8.77 -45.80
CA ILE A 180 -17.50 7.50 -45.71
C ILE A 180 -18.82 7.63 -46.49
N THR A 181 -19.05 6.70 -47.42
CA THR A 181 -20.28 6.61 -48.21
C THR A 181 -20.93 5.26 -47.96
N VAL A 182 -22.17 5.24 -47.47
CA VAL A 182 -22.91 4.01 -47.14
C VAL A 182 -24.22 3.98 -47.91
N ASN A 183 -24.41 2.94 -48.72
CA ASN A 183 -25.65 2.68 -49.45
C ASN A 183 -26.16 1.29 -49.07
N VAL A 184 -27.44 1.17 -48.73
CA VAL A 184 -28.04 -0.05 -48.21
C VAL A 184 -29.28 -0.38 -49.05
N GLY A 185 -29.36 -1.59 -49.57
CA GLY A 185 -30.50 -2.08 -50.35
C GLY A 185 -31.71 -2.41 -49.48
N ASP A 186 -32.84 -2.65 -50.14
CA ASP A 186 -34.16 -2.71 -49.51
C ASP A 186 -34.30 -3.86 -48.49
N ALA A 187 -35.11 -3.62 -47.46
CA ALA A 187 -35.15 -4.44 -46.26
C ALA A 187 -36.53 -4.48 -45.58
N PRO A 188 -37.35 -5.52 -45.81
CA PRO A 188 -38.72 -5.63 -45.28
C PRO A 188 -38.86 -5.34 -43.78
N ASN A 189 -37.92 -5.78 -42.95
CA ASN A 189 -37.92 -5.64 -41.50
C ASN A 189 -36.82 -4.66 -41.01
N GLY A 190 -36.63 -3.57 -41.75
CA GLY A 190 -35.91 -2.38 -41.27
C GLY A 190 -34.58 -2.14 -41.97
N SER A 191 -34.40 -0.93 -42.48
CA SER A 191 -33.20 -0.48 -43.20
C SER A 191 -32.47 0.62 -42.41
N THR A 192 -31.14 0.62 -42.39
CA THR A 192 -30.37 1.72 -41.80
C THR A 192 -29.02 1.89 -42.47
N GLY A 193 -28.66 3.11 -42.84
CA GLY A 193 -27.35 3.42 -43.41
C GLY A 193 -26.25 3.25 -42.36
N ILE A 194 -26.19 4.15 -41.38
CA ILE A 194 -25.27 4.07 -40.23
C ILE A 194 -26.10 3.92 -38.95
N LEU A 195 -25.79 2.95 -38.10
CA LEU A 195 -26.47 2.71 -36.82
C LEU A 195 -25.46 2.76 -35.66
N SER A 196 -25.64 3.67 -34.70
CA SER A 196 -24.79 3.84 -33.50
C SER A 196 -25.56 3.59 -32.20
N GLY A 197 -25.21 2.51 -31.49
CA GLY A 197 -25.82 2.15 -30.20
C GLY A 197 -25.61 3.17 -29.06
N ASN A 198 -24.71 4.14 -29.24
CA ASN A 198 -24.39 5.19 -28.28
C ASN A 198 -24.02 6.49 -29.05
N THR A 199 -23.11 7.30 -28.51
CA THR A 199 -22.63 8.55 -29.10
C THR A 199 -21.83 8.30 -30.38
N LEU A 200 -22.19 9.03 -31.43
CA LEU A 200 -21.51 9.11 -32.71
C LEU A 200 -20.92 10.53 -32.86
N THR A 201 -19.60 10.62 -32.89
CA THR A 201 -18.85 11.87 -33.06
C THR A 201 -18.22 11.90 -34.45
N ILE A 202 -18.40 12.98 -35.20
CA ILE A 202 -17.95 13.14 -36.58
C ILE A 202 -17.19 14.47 -36.69
N GLN A 203 -15.90 14.41 -37.01
CA GLN A 203 -14.98 15.55 -37.01
C GLN A 203 -14.25 15.65 -38.35
N ASN A 204 -14.14 16.84 -38.94
CA ASN A 204 -13.36 17.09 -40.18
C ASN A 204 -13.63 16.06 -41.31
N SER A 205 -14.86 15.56 -41.42
CA SER A 205 -15.19 14.37 -42.23
C SER A 205 -16.34 14.65 -43.21
N THR A 206 -16.45 13.83 -44.26
CA THR A 206 -17.60 13.85 -45.19
C THR A 206 -18.32 12.51 -45.14
N ILE A 207 -19.59 12.51 -44.72
CA ILE A 207 -20.41 11.32 -44.56
C ILE A 207 -21.59 11.39 -45.54
N LYS A 208 -21.76 10.36 -46.38
CA LYS A 208 -22.96 10.14 -47.17
C LYS A 208 -23.61 8.82 -46.73
N SER A 209 -24.90 8.84 -46.39
CA SER A 209 -25.61 7.66 -45.91
C SER A 209 -26.98 7.54 -46.56
N THR A 210 -27.34 6.34 -47.04
CA THR A 210 -28.62 6.10 -47.72
C THR A 210 -29.14 4.71 -47.37
N ALA A 211 -30.34 4.66 -46.79
CA ALA A 211 -31.03 3.44 -46.39
C ALA A 211 -32.15 3.10 -47.39
N GLY A 212 -32.16 1.89 -47.95
CA GLY A 212 -33.17 1.40 -48.88
C GLY A 212 -34.57 1.27 -48.28
N GLU A 213 -35.55 0.91 -49.10
CA GLU A 213 -36.96 0.85 -48.69
C GLU A 213 -37.21 -0.24 -47.63
N SER A 214 -38.22 -0.06 -46.77
CA SER A 214 -38.54 -1.00 -45.67
C SER A 214 -40.05 -1.17 -45.46
N THR A 215 -40.60 -2.33 -45.85
CA THR A 215 -42.06 -2.52 -45.94
C THR A 215 -42.79 -2.67 -44.60
N ASN A 216 -42.10 -3.11 -43.54
CA ASN A 216 -42.71 -3.48 -42.26
C ASN A 216 -42.08 -2.76 -41.05
N SER A 217 -41.01 -1.98 -41.24
CA SER A 217 -40.25 -1.31 -40.17
C SER A 217 -39.62 0.00 -40.66
N SER A 218 -38.78 0.64 -39.86
CA SER A 218 -38.19 1.95 -40.17
C SER A 218 -37.09 1.90 -41.24
N SER A 219 -36.86 3.03 -41.91
CA SER A 219 -35.70 3.26 -42.78
C SER A 219 -34.99 4.56 -42.39
N SER A 220 -33.82 4.43 -41.77
CA SER A 220 -33.06 5.58 -41.22
C SER A 220 -31.72 5.77 -41.93
N GLY A 221 -31.48 6.94 -42.52
CA GLY A 221 -30.19 7.25 -43.15
C GLY A 221 -29.04 7.15 -42.14
N ILE A 222 -29.19 7.79 -40.99
CA ILE A 222 -28.35 7.60 -39.79
C ILE A 222 -29.28 7.40 -38.59
N ASP A 223 -28.97 6.46 -37.72
CA ASP A 223 -29.62 6.27 -36.43
C ASP A 223 -28.57 6.22 -35.32
N CYS A 224 -28.74 7.00 -34.25
CA CYS A 224 -27.76 7.07 -33.17
C CYS A 224 -28.43 7.45 -31.84
N THR A 225 -27.79 7.17 -30.70
CA THR A 225 -28.32 7.65 -29.40
C THR A 225 -28.02 9.13 -29.18
N LYS A 226 -26.81 9.56 -29.55
CA LYS A 226 -26.35 10.96 -29.49
C LYS A 226 -25.48 11.26 -30.70
N LEU A 227 -25.59 12.46 -31.27
CA LEU A 227 -24.78 12.93 -32.39
C LEU A 227 -23.90 14.12 -31.99
N ILE A 228 -22.64 14.14 -32.43
CA ILE A 228 -21.74 15.30 -32.31
C ILE A 228 -21.07 15.52 -33.66
N VAL A 229 -21.16 16.73 -34.23
CA VAL A 229 -20.67 17.04 -35.57
C VAL A 229 -19.86 18.33 -35.56
N GLU A 230 -18.59 18.23 -35.96
CA GLU A 230 -17.63 19.34 -35.94
C GLU A 230 -16.91 19.45 -37.28
N ASN A 231 -16.95 20.63 -37.91
CA ASN A 231 -16.31 20.94 -39.19
C ASN A 231 -16.54 19.87 -40.28
N SER A 232 -17.76 19.32 -40.36
CA SER A 232 -18.07 18.13 -41.18
C SER A 232 -19.30 18.30 -42.06
N ILE A 233 -19.35 17.54 -43.16
CA ILE A 233 -20.47 17.50 -44.10
C ILE A 233 -21.18 16.15 -43.96
N ILE A 234 -22.49 16.17 -43.76
CA ILE A 234 -23.33 14.97 -43.66
C ILE A 234 -24.50 15.06 -44.65
N GLU A 235 -24.57 14.13 -45.58
CA GLU A 235 -25.75 13.86 -46.41
C GLU A 235 -26.36 12.53 -45.94
N SER A 236 -27.62 12.53 -45.50
CA SER A 236 -28.28 11.36 -44.96
C SER A 236 -29.71 11.22 -45.47
N HIS A 237 -30.04 10.05 -46.01
CA HIS A 237 -31.33 9.76 -46.62
C HIS A 237 -31.93 8.44 -46.12
N GLY A 238 -33.19 8.48 -45.68
CA GLY A 238 -34.00 7.30 -45.39
C GLY A 238 -35.10 7.13 -46.44
N ASN A 239 -34.98 6.12 -47.31
CA ASN A 239 -36.01 5.83 -48.31
C ASN A 239 -37.32 5.38 -47.64
N ARG A 240 -38.38 5.20 -48.43
CA ARG A 240 -39.72 4.80 -48.00
C ARG A 240 -39.79 3.63 -46.99
N GLY A 241 -40.63 3.77 -45.97
CA GLY A 241 -40.96 2.68 -45.04
C GLY A 241 -42.05 3.04 -44.03
N ASN A 242 -42.26 2.20 -43.02
CA ASN A 242 -43.27 2.47 -41.98
C ASN A 242 -42.97 3.74 -41.17
N GLU A 243 -41.68 4.02 -40.95
CA GLU A 243 -41.18 5.30 -40.43
C GLU A 243 -39.83 5.59 -41.12
N SER A 244 -39.74 6.63 -41.93
CA SER A 244 -38.49 7.01 -42.59
C SER A 244 -37.87 8.24 -41.94
N TYR A 245 -36.55 8.19 -41.75
CA TYR A 245 -35.79 9.23 -41.06
C TYR A 245 -34.52 9.58 -41.83
N GLY A 246 -34.26 10.87 -42.03
CA GLY A 246 -32.94 11.32 -42.49
C GLY A 246 -31.87 11.01 -41.44
N ILE A 247 -32.11 11.47 -40.20
CA ILE A 247 -31.28 11.17 -39.02
C ILE A 247 -32.19 11.00 -37.79
N THR A 248 -31.96 9.97 -36.97
CA THR A 248 -32.52 9.83 -35.61
C THR A 248 -31.46 10.04 -34.52
N SER A 249 -31.80 10.83 -33.49
CA SER A 249 -30.97 11.07 -32.29
C SER A 249 -31.84 11.42 -31.08
N PRO A 250 -32.34 10.43 -30.31
CA PRO A 250 -33.42 10.64 -29.33
C PRO A 250 -32.98 11.30 -28.01
N ASN A 251 -31.67 11.37 -27.70
CA ASN A 251 -31.21 11.93 -26.42
C ASN A 251 -30.56 13.32 -26.54
N SER A 252 -29.69 13.56 -27.53
CA SER A 252 -29.09 14.89 -27.81
C SER A 252 -28.34 14.94 -29.15
N TYR A 253 -28.16 16.14 -29.69
CA TYR A 253 -27.22 16.43 -30.77
C TYR A 253 -26.36 17.66 -30.43
N SER A 254 -25.21 17.80 -31.08
CA SER A 254 -24.36 19.00 -31.10
C SER A 254 -23.77 19.15 -32.50
N ILE A 255 -23.78 20.37 -33.05
CA ILE A 255 -23.38 20.66 -34.44
C ILE A 255 -22.64 22.02 -34.45
N SER A 256 -21.42 22.08 -34.98
CA SER A 256 -20.67 23.34 -35.09
C SER A 256 -21.19 24.25 -36.22
N ASP A 257 -20.99 25.56 -36.10
CA ASP A 257 -21.30 26.56 -37.14
C ASP A 257 -20.62 26.26 -38.51
N SER A 258 -19.51 25.52 -38.49
CA SER A 258 -18.76 25.06 -39.66
C SER A 258 -19.28 23.75 -40.29
N SER A 259 -20.30 23.10 -39.71
CA SER A 259 -20.85 21.83 -40.19
C SER A 259 -22.12 22.00 -41.01
N THR A 260 -22.32 21.13 -41.99
CA THR A 260 -23.50 21.11 -42.87
C THR A 260 -24.19 19.75 -42.79
N ILE A 261 -25.51 19.74 -42.53
CA ILE A 261 -26.31 18.50 -42.48
C ILE A 261 -27.54 18.60 -43.38
N ILE A 262 -27.63 17.65 -44.31
CA ILE A 262 -28.77 17.43 -45.20
C ILE A 262 -29.38 16.08 -44.80
N ALA A 263 -30.61 16.09 -44.28
CA ALA A 263 -31.27 14.93 -43.68
C ALA A 263 -32.69 14.73 -44.27
N THR A 264 -32.82 13.88 -45.28
CA THR A 264 -34.05 13.73 -46.08
C THR A 264 -34.72 12.37 -45.89
N ALA A 265 -36.05 12.30 -45.98
CA ALA A 265 -36.80 11.03 -45.89
C ALA A 265 -38.05 11.03 -46.75
N ASP A 266 -38.44 9.87 -47.28
CA ASP A 266 -39.63 9.76 -48.15
C ASP A 266 -40.94 9.82 -47.35
N THR A 267 -41.01 9.13 -46.21
CA THR A 267 -42.23 8.96 -45.40
C THR A 267 -41.95 9.25 -43.93
N ALA A 268 -42.09 10.52 -43.54
CA ALA A 268 -41.52 11.03 -42.30
C ALA A 268 -42.42 10.87 -41.07
N THR A 269 -41.88 10.20 -40.06
CA THR A 269 -42.09 10.58 -38.66
C THR A 269 -40.84 11.31 -38.19
N TYR A 270 -40.92 12.24 -37.23
CA TYR A 270 -39.75 12.91 -36.66
C TYR A 270 -39.76 12.79 -35.13
N SER A 271 -38.80 12.04 -34.58
CA SER A 271 -38.59 11.86 -33.15
C SER A 271 -37.33 12.63 -32.71
N LEU A 272 -37.52 13.87 -32.27
CA LEU A 272 -36.50 14.65 -31.57
C LEU A 272 -36.73 14.56 -30.06
N GLY A 273 -35.65 14.30 -29.31
CA GLY A 273 -35.68 14.17 -27.85
C GLY A 273 -36.24 15.39 -27.13
N THR A 274 -36.84 15.18 -25.96
CA THR A 274 -37.53 16.22 -25.17
C THR A 274 -36.60 17.07 -24.28
N THR A 275 -35.29 17.00 -24.50
CA THR A 275 -34.23 17.70 -23.76
C THR A 275 -33.79 18.99 -24.45
N LEU A 276 -33.33 19.99 -23.69
CA LEU A 276 -33.02 21.33 -24.22
C LEU A 276 -31.85 21.30 -25.22
N PHE A 277 -31.97 22.13 -26.27
CA PHE A 277 -30.98 22.28 -27.33
C PHE A 277 -30.43 23.71 -27.37
N GLU A 278 -29.11 23.85 -27.46
CA GLU A 278 -28.47 25.04 -28.02
C GLU A 278 -28.15 24.79 -29.50
N ILE A 279 -28.47 25.77 -30.35
CA ILE A 279 -28.12 25.73 -31.78
C ILE A 279 -27.36 27.03 -32.09
N SER A 280 -26.03 26.95 -32.17
CA SER A 280 -25.25 27.98 -32.84
C SER A 280 -25.25 27.68 -34.35
N ARG A 281 -26.10 28.42 -35.07
CA ARG A 281 -26.06 28.80 -36.51
C ARG A 281 -25.73 27.79 -37.62
N GLY A 282 -25.48 26.50 -37.35
CA GLY A 282 -25.37 25.47 -38.37
C GLY A 282 -26.64 25.34 -39.21
N SER A 283 -26.50 24.95 -40.49
CA SER A 283 -27.64 24.72 -41.38
C SER A 283 -28.03 23.24 -41.41
N LEU A 284 -29.26 22.97 -40.96
CA LEU A 284 -29.94 21.68 -41.08
C LEU A 284 -31.07 21.80 -42.12
N VAL A 285 -30.97 21.03 -43.20
CA VAL A 285 -32.05 20.92 -44.21
C VAL A 285 -32.75 19.57 -44.02
N ALA A 286 -34.06 19.61 -43.78
CA ALA A 286 -34.89 18.42 -43.56
C ALA A 286 -36.19 18.49 -44.40
N SER A 287 -36.61 17.34 -44.93
CA SER A 287 -37.80 17.21 -45.77
C SER A 287 -38.37 15.79 -45.74
N GLY A 288 -39.70 15.66 -45.79
CA GLY A 288 -40.41 14.40 -45.98
C GLY A 288 -41.93 14.57 -45.84
N HIS A 289 -42.70 13.55 -46.21
CA HIS A 289 -44.16 13.60 -46.14
C HIS A 289 -44.69 13.28 -44.72
N THR A 290 -45.76 13.95 -44.28
CA THR A 290 -46.45 13.87 -42.96
C THR A 290 -45.76 14.49 -41.72
N GLN A 291 -46.50 14.56 -40.60
CA GLN A 291 -46.42 15.68 -39.63
C GLN A 291 -45.28 15.59 -38.61
N ALA A 292 -44.50 16.67 -38.48
CA ALA A 292 -43.58 16.88 -37.36
C ALA A 292 -44.25 17.66 -36.20
N VAL A 293 -44.17 17.13 -34.97
CA VAL A 293 -44.66 17.81 -33.75
C VAL A 293 -43.54 18.63 -33.13
N TYR A 294 -43.49 19.93 -33.42
CA TYR A 294 -42.51 20.86 -32.84
C TYR A 294 -43.17 21.82 -31.84
N ARG A 295 -42.57 22.02 -30.66
CA ARG A 295 -42.94 23.10 -29.74
C ARG A 295 -41.92 24.25 -29.85
N PRO A 296 -42.36 25.50 -30.03
CA PRO A 296 -41.44 26.60 -30.31
C PRO A 296 -40.68 27.07 -29.07
N VAL A 297 -39.37 27.17 -29.19
CA VAL A 297 -38.51 28.01 -28.33
C VAL A 297 -37.88 29.08 -29.23
N LYS A 298 -37.69 30.29 -28.70
CA LYS A 298 -37.23 31.43 -29.50
C LYS A 298 -35.75 31.27 -29.92
N ASN A 299 -35.51 30.91 -31.17
CA ASN A 299 -34.45 31.49 -32.02
C ASN A 299 -34.66 31.14 -33.50
N THR A 300 -34.03 31.90 -34.39
CA THR A 300 -34.42 31.98 -35.81
C THR A 300 -33.87 30.82 -36.66
N ILE A 301 -34.72 29.86 -36.99
CA ILE A 301 -34.50 28.90 -38.08
C ILE A 301 -34.78 29.59 -39.42
N LYS A 302 -33.92 29.39 -40.43
CA LYS A 302 -34.14 29.82 -41.82
C LYS A 302 -34.23 28.62 -42.75
N GLY A 303 -35.31 28.53 -43.52
CA GLY A 303 -35.44 27.61 -44.65
C GLY A 303 -35.92 26.20 -44.28
N VAL A 304 -37.24 26.04 -44.15
CA VAL A 304 -37.89 24.72 -44.27
C VAL A 304 -39.06 24.86 -45.23
N GLY A 305 -39.04 24.07 -46.30
CA GLY A 305 -40.16 23.92 -47.24
C GLY A 305 -40.81 22.56 -47.04
N TRP A 306 -42.13 22.52 -46.97
CA TRP A 306 -42.91 21.29 -46.86
C TRP A 306 -43.95 21.23 -47.99
N THR A 307 -44.22 20.01 -48.46
CA THR A 307 -45.38 19.67 -49.29
C THR A 307 -46.07 18.48 -48.63
N ASP A 308 -47.33 18.64 -48.22
CA ASP A 308 -48.17 17.49 -47.91
C ASP A 308 -48.78 16.91 -49.20
N THR A 309 -49.30 15.69 -49.14
CA THR A 309 -49.85 14.98 -50.31
C THR A 309 -50.87 13.92 -49.89
N GLU A 310 -51.74 14.23 -48.93
CA GLU A 310 -52.90 13.38 -48.62
C GLU A 310 -54.06 14.21 -48.06
N GLY A 311 -55.26 14.04 -48.62
CA GLY A 311 -56.38 14.97 -48.44
C GLY A 311 -57.51 14.47 -47.54
N THR A 312 -58.40 15.41 -47.18
CA THR A 312 -59.62 15.27 -46.37
C THR A 312 -59.41 15.01 -44.87
N THR A 313 -60.07 15.70 -43.94
CA THR A 313 -60.92 16.92 -44.05
C THR A 313 -60.83 17.68 -42.72
N GLY A 314 -60.40 18.95 -42.71
CA GLY A 314 -60.22 19.68 -41.44
C GLY A 314 -59.96 21.20 -41.48
N LYS A 315 -59.53 21.76 -42.62
CA LYS A 315 -59.52 23.20 -42.93
C LYS A 315 -59.39 23.42 -44.45
N THR A 316 -59.46 24.68 -44.89
CA THR A 316 -59.62 25.08 -46.30
C THR A 316 -58.51 24.57 -47.22
N PRO A 317 -58.84 23.98 -48.38
CA PRO A 317 -57.86 23.46 -49.32
C PRO A 317 -57.27 24.54 -50.23
N ILE A 318 -56.02 24.33 -50.66
CA ILE A 318 -55.49 24.83 -51.93
C ILE A 318 -54.93 23.60 -52.66
N ASP A 319 -55.22 23.51 -53.96
CA ASP A 319 -55.00 22.32 -54.78
C ASP A 319 -53.53 22.19 -55.24
N ILE A 320 -53.04 20.96 -55.36
CA ILE A 320 -51.74 20.61 -55.92
C ILE A 320 -51.86 19.36 -56.79
N SER A 321 -51.93 19.58 -58.10
CA SER A 321 -51.74 18.57 -59.13
C SER A 321 -51.08 19.19 -60.37
N GLU A 322 -50.58 18.34 -61.28
CA GLU A 322 -49.83 18.72 -62.49
C GLU A 322 -48.49 19.47 -62.28
N THR A 323 -47.60 18.83 -61.52
CA THR A 323 -46.22 18.71 -62.01
C THR A 323 -46.23 17.87 -63.30
N ALA A 324 -45.32 18.17 -64.25
CA ALA A 324 -45.03 17.39 -65.46
C ALA A 324 -46.00 17.48 -66.66
N ARG A 325 -46.22 18.70 -67.16
CA ARG A 325 -46.17 19.08 -68.60
C ARG A 325 -45.84 20.59 -68.65
N GLU A 326 -45.11 21.13 -69.63
CA GLU A 326 -44.65 20.59 -70.92
C GLU A 326 -43.28 21.18 -71.28
N LEU A 327 -42.56 20.60 -72.25
CA LEU A 327 -41.39 21.26 -72.86
C LEU A 327 -41.86 22.27 -73.91
N ASP A 328 -41.11 23.37 -74.08
CA ASP A 328 -41.14 24.25 -75.26
C ASP A 328 -42.49 24.87 -75.69
N SER A 329 -42.92 25.93 -75.00
CA SER A 329 -43.42 27.16 -75.63
C SER A 329 -43.44 28.31 -74.61
N SER A 330 -43.19 29.58 -74.96
CA SER A 330 -43.48 30.23 -76.24
C SER A 330 -42.46 31.31 -76.66
N LEU A 331 -42.16 31.34 -77.95
CA LEU A 331 -41.41 32.42 -78.60
C LEU A 331 -42.35 33.53 -79.10
N LYS A 332 -42.37 34.72 -78.44
CA LYS A 332 -42.28 36.10 -79.03
C LYS A 332 -43.18 37.19 -78.39
N LYS A 333 -42.51 38.26 -77.89
CA LYS A 333 -42.88 39.72 -77.92
C LYS A 333 -44.11 40.14 -77.07
N VAL A 334 -44.21 41.37 -76.50
CA VAL A 334 -44.08 42.75 -77.04
C VAL A 334 -43.46 43.73 -75.97
N LYS A 335 -43.29 45.04 -76.24
CA LYS A 335 -42.90 46.12 -75.29
C LYS A 335 -43.60 47.47 -75.61
N PHE A 336 -43.51 48.43 -74.67
CA PHE A 336 -43.81 49.88 -74.58
C PHE A 336 -45.14 50.26 -73.87
N PRO A 337 -45.20 51.22 -72.89
CA PRO A 337 -44.14 52.06 -72.25
C PRO A 337 -44.14 52.11 -70.67
N GLY A 338 -43.14 52.76 -70.05
CA GLY A 338 -42.85 52.73 -68.59
C GLY A 338 -43.42 53.84 -67.64
N HIS A 339 -42.92 53.89 -66.39
CA HIS A 339 -43.54 54.52 -65.21
C HIS A 339 -42.56 55.23 -64.22
N ASP A 340 -43.07 55.96 -63.21
CA ASP A 340 -42.29 56.62 -62.14
C ASP A 340 -41.83 55.68 -61.00
N HIS A 341 -40.52 55.58 -60.75
CA HIS A 341 -39.98 54.63 -59.75
C HIS A 341 -40.01 55.14 -58.29
N SER A 342 -40.90 54.57 -57.46
CA SER A 342 -40.82 54.71 -56.00
C SER A 342 -39.77 53.74 -55.43
N LEU A 343 -38.50 54.17 -55.40
CA LEU A 343 -37.36 53.35 -54.99
C LEU A 343 -37.25 53.22 -53.46
N THR A 344 -37.09 51.99 -53.00
CA THR A 344 -36.80 51.64 -51.60
C THR A 344 -35.42 50.97 -51.53
N TYR A 345 -34.60 51.40 -50.58
CA TYR A 345 -33.20 50.99 -50.46
C TYR A 345 -32.99 50.09 -49.25
N SER A 346 -32.09 49.11 -49.40
CA SER A 346 -31.64 48.20 -48.34
C SER A 346 -30.15 47.88 -48.52
N ALA A 347 -29.51 47.33 -47.49
CA ALA A 347 -28.14 46.85 -47.57
C ALA A 347 -28.01 45.46 -46.93
N SER A 348 -27.15 44.62 -47.51
CA SER A 348 -26.80 43.30 -46.98
C SER A 348 -25.30 43.05 -47.15
N SER A 349 -24.58 43.00 -46.03
CA SER A 349 -23.12 42.95 -45.99
C SER A 349 -22.48 44.03 -46.87
N ALA A 350 -21.86 43.65 -48.00
CA ALA A 350 -21.15 44.55 -48.90
C ALA A 350 -22.02 45.13 -50.04
N VAL A 351 -23.31 44.80 -50.11
CA VAL A 351 -24.20 45.18 -51.22
C VAL A 351 -25.26 46.17 -50.74
N ILE A 352 -25.47 47.25 -51.51
CA ILE A 352 -26.65 48.13 -51.42
C ILE A 352 -27.59 47.77 -52.56
N THR A 353 -28.83 47.40 -52.24
CA THR A 353 -29.88 47.09 -53.21
C THR A 353 -30.92 48.20 -53.23
N ALA A 354 -31.18 48.77 -54.40
CA ALA A 354 -32.31 49.66 -54.65
C ALA A 354 -33.41 48.89 -55.41
N THR A 355 -34.60 48.84 -54.83
CA THR A 355 -35.76 48.07 -55.36
C THR A 355 -36.91 49.02 -55.69
N CYS A 356 -37.53 48.89 -56.86
CA CYS A 356 -38.78 49.58 -57.16
C CYS A 356 -39.97 48.78 -56.63
N ALA A 357 -40.94 49.46 -56.02
CA ALA A 357 -42.15 48.82 -55.49
C ALA A 357 -43.20 48.47 -56.56
N ASN A 358 -43.00 48.89 -57.81
CA ASN A 358 -43.93 48.65 -58.91
C ASN A 358 -43.56 47.40 -59.71
N THR A 359 -44.56 46.66 -60.20
CA THR A 359 -44.37 45.32 -60.82
C THR A 359 -44.59 45.28 -62.34
N ASP A 360 -44.79 46.43 -62.99
CA ASP A 360 -44.98 46.50 -64.45
C ASP A 360 -43.73 46.02 -65.21
N GLU A 361 -43.90 45.19 -66.24
CA GLU A 361 -42.82 44.60 -67.05
C GLU A 361 -41.99 45.61 -67.86
N GLU A 362 -42.38 46.89 -67.83
CA GLU A 362 -41.72 48.03 -68.47
C GLU A 362 -40.70 48.73 -67.53
N CYS A 363 -40.43 48.15 -66.37
CA CYS A 363 -39.37 48.59 -65.47
C CYS A 363 -37.99 48.28 -66.07
N ASP A 364 -37.27 49.29 -66.57
CA ASP A 364 -35.89 49.10 -67.09
C ASP A 364 -34.86 48.77 -65.97
N LEU A 365 -35.31 48.68 -64.70
CA LEU A 365 -34.61 48.05 -63.59
C LEU A 365 -34.78 46.51 -63.69
N THR A 366 -33.76 45.80 -64.18
CA THR A 366 -33.82 44.35 -64.41
C THR A 366 -34.28 43.57 -63.17
N GLY A 367 -35.50 43.01 -63.21
CA GLY A 367 -36.09 42.27 -62.08
C GLY A 367 -36.55 43.16 -60.92
N ASN A 368 -36.91 44.41 -61.19
CA ASN A 368 -37.35 45.45 -60.24
C ASN A 368 -36.32 45.87 -59.18
N LYS A 369 -35.04 45.53 -59.37
CA LYS A 369 -33.94 46.03 -58.50
C LYS A 369 -32.63 46.28 -59.25
N VAL A 370 -31.73 47.01 -58.59
CA VAL A 370 -30.33 47.21 -58.99
C VAL A 370 -29.42 47.16 -57.76
N ASP A 371 -28.26 46.51 -57.90
CA ASP A 371 -27.32 46.25 -56.80
C ASP A 371 -25.99 46.99 -57.02
N LEU A 372 -25.49 47.63 -55.96
CA LEU A 372 -24.17 48.26 -55.88
C LEU A 372 -23.31 47.54 -54.85
N THR A 373 -22.16 47.00 -55.25
CA THR A 373 -21.33 46.13 -54.39
C THR A 373 -19.97 46.75 -54.08
N ILE A 374 -19.60 46.79 -52.81
CA ILE A 374 -18.23 47.12 -52.37
C ILE A 374 -17.35 45.88 -52.52
N VAL A 375 -16.34 45.97 -53.37
CA VAL A 375 -15.34 44.92 -53.57
C VAL A 375 -14.16 45.16 -52.62
N LYS A 376 -13.81 44.15 -51.84
CA LYS A 376 -12.63 44.20 -50.95
C LYS A 376 -11.33 44.40 -51.77
N PRO A 377 -10.28 45.02 -51.19
CA PRO A 377 -8.99 45.14 -51.86
C PRO A 377 -8.38 43.78 -52.19
N ALA A 378 -7.57 43.73 -53.27
CA ALA A 378 -6.82 42.53 -53.65
C ALA A 378 -5.56 42.32 -52.77
N ARG A 379 -4.98 43.41 -52.25
CA ARG A 379 -3.77 43.40 -51.43
C ARG A 379 -3.97 42.64 -50.11
N THR A 380 -3.42 41.43 -50.03
CA THR A 380 -3.52 40.53 -48.86
C THR A 380 -2.34 40.59 -47.91
N THR A 381 -1.17 41.11 -48.31
CA THR A 381 0.07 41.10 -47.50
C THR A 381 0.75 42.47 -47.49
N TYR A 382 1.37 42.82 -46.36
CA TYR A 382 2.18 44.03 -46.24
C TYR A 382 3.35 44.09 -47.23
N GLY A 383 3.74 45.28 -47.65
CA GLY A 383 4.79 45.51 -48.65
C GLY A 383 4.42 45.18 -50.10
N GLY A 384 3.27 44.56 -50.35
CA GLY A 384 2.80 44.24 -51.71
C GLY A 384 2.50 45.49 -52.56
N THR A 385 2.69 45.36 -53.89
CA THR A 385 2.56 46.42 -54.91
C THR A 385 1.13 46.82 -55.27
N GLU A 386 0.13 46.07 -54.79
CA GLU A 386 -1.28 46.31 -55.08
C GLU A 386 -1.90 47.34 -54.12
N SER A 387 -3.00 47.96 -54.54
CA SER A 387 -3.73 48.95 -53.73
C SER A 387 -4.52 48.29 -52.60
N ALA A 388 -4.54 48.95 -51.44
CA ALA A 388 -5.42 48.63 -50.32
C ALA A 388 -6.78 49.36 -50.38
N ALA A 389 -7.07 50.11 -51.46
CA ALA A 389 -8.37 50.71 -51.69
C ALA A 389 -9.40 49.64 -52.12
N ALA A 390 -10.63 49.78 -51.62
CA ALA A 390 -11.80 49.06 -52.09
C ALA A 390 -12.42 49.78 -53.31
N THR A 391 -13.16 49.05 -54.14
CA THR A 391 -13.79 49.55 -55.38
C THR A 391 -15.27 49.20 -55.44
N LEU A 392 -16.02 49.77 -56.39
CA LEU A 392 -17.47 49.57 -56.53
C LEU A 392 -17.84 48.90 -57.86
N THR A 393 -18.47 47.72 -57.80
CA THR A 393 -19.11 47.08 -58.97
C THR A 393 -20.60 47.39 -59.05
N GLY A 394 -21.10 47.59 -60.27
CA GLY A 394 -22.46 48.06 -60.55
C GLY A 394 -22.63 49.58 -60.50
N LEU A 395 -21.56 50.36 -60.25
CA LEU A 395 -21.65 51.82 -59.99
C LEU A 395 -22.30 52.63 -61.13
N SER A 396 -21.95 52.37 -62.38
CA SER A 396 -22.54 53.08 -63.53
C SER A 396 -24.04 52.79 -63.62
N ASP A 397 -24.40 51.51 -63.60
CA ASP A 397 -25.77 51.05 -63.77
C ASP A 397 -26.64 51.52 -62.60
N PHE A 398 -26.15 51.41 -61.36
CA PHE A 398 -26.84 51.89 -60.15
C PHE A 398 -27.07 53.41 -60.18
N ASN A 399 -26.06 54.22 -60.56
CA ASN A 399 -26.23 55.67 -60.65
C ASN A 399 -27.24 56.05 -61.75
N SER A 400 -27.16 55.43 -62.93
CA SER A 400 -28.11 55.66 -64.04
C SER A 400 -29.53 55.20 -63.71
N ALA A 401 -29.67 54.08 -63.01
CA ALA A 401 -30.95 53.50 -62.61
C ALA A 401 -31.66 54.26 -61.47
N THR A 402 -30.89 54.83 -60.53
CA THR A 402 -31.44 55.46 -59.32
C THR A 402 -31.46 56.98 -59.35
N GLY A 403 -30.75 57.61 -60.29
CA GLY A 403 -30.53 59.05 -60.33
C GLY A 403 -29.67 59.59 -59.19
N LYS A 404 -29.01 58.72 -58.42
CA LYS A 404 -28.07 59.10 -57.35
C LYS A 404 -26.65 59.25 -57.92
N SER A 405 -25.87 60.16 -57.32
CA SER A 405 -24.48 60.44 -57.71
C SER A 405 -23.48 59.81 -56.74
N VAL A 406 -23.40 58.48 -56.72
CA VAL A 406 -22.44 57.74 -55.86
C VAL A 406 -21.05 57.72 -56.52
N SER A 407 -19.98 57.68 -55.73
CA SER A 407 -18.60 57.57 -56.24
C SER A 407 -17.72 56.72 -55.31
N GLU A 408 -16.66 56.12 -55.86
CA GLU A 408 -15.72 55.27 -55.11
C GLU A 408 -14.95 56.04 -54.02
N ASN A 409 -14.70 57.34 -54.25
CA ASN A 409 -14.13 58.25 -53.25
C ASN A 409 -15.03 58.48 -52.02
N GLY A 410 -16.28 57.98 -52.04
CA GLY A 410 -17.19 57.96 -50.90
C GLY A 410 -16.93 56.81 -49.92
N ILE A 411 -16.05 55.85 -50.24
CA ILE A 411 -15.72 54.74 -49.35
C ILE A 411 -14.87 55.25 -48.17
N LYS A 412 -15.35 55.01 -46.95
CA LYS A 412 -14.64 55.25 -45.69
C LYS A 412 -13.90 53.97 -45.27
N TYR A 413 -12.75 54.13 -44.63
CA TYR A 413 -11.95 53.01 -44.11
C TYR A 413 -11.84 53.10 -42.59
N TYR A 414 -11.85 51.95 -41.90
CA TYR A 414 -11.74 51.86 -40.45
C TYR A 414 -10.74 50.76 -40.09
N LYS A 415 -10.00 50.92 -38.98
CA LYS A 415 -9.39 49.76 -38.31
C LYS A 415 -10.50 48.85 -37.78
N ALA A 416 -10.18 47.57 -37.60
CA ALA A 416 -11.11 46.60 -37.06
C ALA A 416 -10.41 45.57 -36.16
N THR A 417 -11.22 44.75 -35.50
CA THR A 417 -10.81 43.50 -34.87
C THR A 417 -11.64 42.37 -35.47
N LYS A 418 -10.97 41.32 -35.92
CA LYS A 418 -11.61 40.14 -36.51
C LYS A 418 -11.84 39.05 -35.48
N SER A 419 -13.05 38.52 -35.44
CA SER A 419 -13.41 37.32 -34.68
C SER A 419 -13.93 36.29 -35.67
N GLU A 420 -13.15 35.23 -35.88
CA GLU A 420 -13.36 34.16 -36.88
C GLU A 420 -13.51 34.70 -38.32
N THR A 421 -14.71 35.16 -38.68
CA THR A 421 -15.07 35.73 -39.99
C THR A 421 -15.64 37.15 -39.92
N THR A 422 -16.00 37.64 -38.73
CA THR A 422 -16.67 38.93 -38.51
C THR A 422 -15.63 40.02 -38.18
N TYR A 423 -15.74 41.19 -38.81
CA TYR A 423 -14.85 42.34 -38.58
C TYR A 423 -15.62 43.46 -37.87
N THR A 424 -15.22 43.79 -36.65
CA THR A 424 -15.82 44.86 -35.82
C THR A 424 -14.93 46.09 -35.86
N LYS A 425 -15.48 47.25 -36.26
CA LYS A 425 -14.71 48.52 -36.37
C LYS A 425 -14.13 48.95 -35.01
N THR A 426 -12.94 49.55 -35.04
CA THR A 426 -12.26 50.12 -33.88
C THR A 426 -11.75 51.53 -34.18
N GLY A 427 -12.33 52.53 -33.50
CA GLY A 427 -11.99 53.95 -33.67
C GLY A 427 -12.62 54.62 -34.89
N ASP A 428 -12.12 55.83 -35.20
CA ASP A 428 -12.62 56.71 -36.24
C ASP A 428 -12.21 56.29 -37.67
N ALA A 429 -12.78 56.98 -38.66
CA ALA A 429 -12.45 56.77 -40.07
C ALA A 429 -11.00 57.20 -40.37
N LEU A 430 -10.26 56.35 -41.09
CA LEU A 430 -8.93 56.63 -41.60
C LEU A 430 -9.02 57.64 -42.75
N ALA A 431 -8.06 58.57 -42.80
CA ALA A 431 -8.01 59.62 -43.82
C ALA A 431 -7.67 59.10 -45.24
N ALA A 432 -7.24 57.85 -45.37
CA ALA A 432 -6.93 57.16 -46.62
C ALA A 432 -7.03 55.63 -46.42
N ALA A 433 -6.92 54.87 -47.52
CA ALA A 433 -6.83 53.41 -47.45
C ALA A 433 -5.56 52.95 -46.68
N PRO A 434 -5.64 51.86 -45.89
CA PRO A 434 -4.57 51.47 -44.97
C PRO A 434 -3.35 50.85 -45.67
N THR A 435 -2.14 51.23 -45.24
CA THR A 435 -0.89 50.78 -45.87
C THR A 435 -0.12 49.72 -45.06
N ASN A 436 -0.38 49.59 -43.76
CA ASN A 436 0.27 48.66 -42.83
C ASN A 436 -0.49 47.31 -42.69
N ALA A 437 0.04 46.36 -41.92
CA ALA A 437 -0.66 45.12 -41.60
C ALA A 437 -1.79 45.30 -40.56
N GLY A 438 -2.84 44.49 -40.63
CA GLY A 438 -3.97 44.50 -39.69
C GLY A 438 -5.32 44.09 -40.29
N ASP A 439 -6.37 44.14 -39.47
CA ASP A 439 -7.77 43.99 -39.89
C ASP A 439 -8.44 45.34 -40.10
N TYR A 440 -9.25 45.45 -41.16
CA TYR A 440 -9.89 46.68 -41.59
C TYR A 440 -11.31 46.44 -42.11
N VAL A 441 -12.11 47.51 -42.13
CA VAL A 441 -13.42 47.56 -42.78
C VAL A 441 -13.45 48.72 -43.76
N ALA A 442 -13.84 48.45 -45.01
CA ALA A 442 -14.25 49.46 -45.98
C ALA A 442 -15.78 49.59 -45.96
N GLU A 443 -16.31 50.81 -46.03
CA GLU A 443 -17.73 51.11 -45.85
C GLU A 443 -18.22 52.20 -46.80
N LEU A 444 -19.44 52.03 -47.33
CA LEU A 444 -20.16 53.04 -48.11
C LEU A 444 -21.51 53.32 -47.45
N GLU A 445 -21.81 54.60 -47.27
CA GLU A 445 -23.03 55.09 -46.62
C GLU A 445 -23.84 55.92 -47.62
N LEU A 446 -25.12 55.57 -47.79
CA LEU A 446 -26.05 56.25 -48.69
C LEU A 446 -27.21 56.85 -47.89
N THR A 447 -27.26 58.18 -47.85
CA THR A 447 -28.20 58.97 -47.04
C THR A 447 -29.32 59.59 -47.89
N GLY A 448 -30.40 60.03 -47.24
CA GLY A 448 -31.52 60.67 -47.92
C GLY A 448 -32.20 59.73 -48.92
N VAL A 449 -32.44 58.49 -48.49
CA VAL A 449 -33.12 57.44 -49.25
C VAL A 449 -34.31 56.91 -48.48
N LYS A 450 -35.36 56.50 -49.20
CA LYS A 450 -36.51 55.81 -48.60
C LYS A 450 -36.11 54.37 -48.27
N THR A 451 -36.37 53.94 -47.05
CA THR A 451 -36.19 52.56 -46.58
C THR A 451 -37.55 51.90 -46.38
N SER A 452 -37.59 50.59 -46.17
CA SER A 452 -38.83 49.88 -45.83
C SER A 452 -39.45 50.29 -44.48
N THR A 453 -38.76 51.14 -43.71
CA THR A 453 -39.16 51.61 -42.38
C THR A 453 -39.24 53.13 -42.24
N SER A 454 -38.81 53.92 -43.24
CA SER A 454 -38.81 55.39 -43.17
C SER A 454 -38.80 56.06 -44.55
N GLU A 455 -39.46 57.20 -44.69
CA GLU A 455 -39.46 57.97 -45.95
C GLU A 455 -38.15 58.71 -46.22
N SER A 456 -37.35 58.94 -45.18
CA SER A 456 -35.96 59.38 -45.27
C SER A 456 -35.14 58.63 -44.23
N GLY A 457 -34.07 58.00 -44.68
CA GLY A 457 -33.15 57.23 -43.87
C GLY A 457 -31.78 57.06 -44.55
N THR A 458 -30.98 56.19 -43.94
CA THR A 458 -29.61 55.87 -44.37
C THR A 458 -29.47 54.36 -44.51
N VAL A 459 -28.79 53.91 -45.55
CA VAL A 459 -28.37 52.51 -45.70
C VAL A 459 -26.85 52.45 -45.82
N THR A 460 -26.25 51.43 -45.22
CA THR A 460 -24.79 51.33 -45.10
C THR A 460 -24.36 49.91 -45.44
N ALA A 461 -23.46 49.78 -46.42
CA ALA A 461 -22.82 48.52 -46.77
C ALA A 461 -21.36 48.54 -46.33
N SER A 462 -20.81 47.38 -45.95
CA SER A 462 -19.43 47.26 -45.49
C SER A 462 -18.81 45.91 -45.84
N VAL A 463 -17.50 45.90 -46.03
CA VAL A 463 -16.71 44.69 -46.30
C VAL A 463 -15.43 44.71 -45.45
N GLY A 464 -15.20 43.60 -44.74
CA GLY A 464 -14.01 43.40 -43.90
C GLY A 464 -12.89 42.69 -44.66
N TYR A 465 -11.65 43.06 -44.38
CA TYR A 465 -10.46 42.43 -44.97
C TYR A 465 -9.25 42.49 -44.02
N THR A 466 -8.34 41.54 -44.18
CA THR A 466 -7.06 41.46 -43.44
C THR A 466 -5.90 41.71 -44.40
N ILE A 467 -4.95 42.55 -44.00
CA ILE A 467 -3.61 42.64 -44.60
C ILE A 467 -2.67 41.90 -43.65
N VAL A 468 -2.16 40.74 -44.04
CA VAL A 468 -1.26 39.94 -43.18
C VAL A 468 0.16 40.52 -43.16
N LYS A 469 0.88 40.25 -42.06
CA LYS A 469 2.29 40.63 -41.91
C LYS A 469 3.16 39.92 -42.96
N LYS A 470 4.29 40.54 -43.33
CA LYS A 470 5.32 39.87 -44.13
C LYS A 470 5.92 38.73 -43.29
N ALA A 471 6.35 37.63 -43.91
CA ALA A 471 7.24 36.67 -43.27
C ALA A 471 8.59 37.34 -42.91
N ALA A 472 9.18 36.95 -41.78
CA ALA A 472 10.55 37.32 -41.46
C ALA A 472 11.55 36.69 -42.43
N ASP A 473 12.72 37.30 -42.59
CA ASP A 473 13.83 36.65 -43.30
C ASP A 473 14.47 35.61 -42.36
N SER A 474 14.86 34.47 -42.91
CA SER A 474 15.53 33.38 -42.19
C SER A 474 16.84 33.83 -41.53
N LEU A 475 17.12 33.33 -40.33
CA LEU A 475 18.43 33.49 -39.67
C LEU A 475 19.36 32.30 -39.98
N THR A 476 20.66 32.56 -40.01
CA THR A 476 21.72 31.55 -39.81
C THR A 476 22.03 31.37 -38.32
N GLU A 477 22.75 30.30 -37.95
CA GLU A 477 23.19 30.09 -36.55
C GLU A 477 24.12 31.23 -36.07
N ASP A 478 24.99 31.76 -36.95
CA ASP A 478 25.87 32.89 -36.61
C ASP A 478 25.08 34.19 -36.34
N GLU A 479 24.07 34.51 -37.16
CA GLU A 479 23.20 35.67 -36.93
C GLU A 479 22.32 35.50 -35.68
N ALA A 480 21.82 34.29 -35.44
CA ALA A 480 21.07 33.93 -34.24
C ALA A 480 21.93 34.05 -32.98
N LYS A 481 23.20 33.63 -33.04
CA LYS A 481 24.19 33.73 -31.96
C LYS A 481 24.67 35.16 -31.71
N ALA A 482 24.78 35.97 -32.76
CA ALA A 482 25.04 37.41 -32.64
C ALA A 482 23.83 38.20 -32.10
N GLY A 483 22.62 37.63 -32.19
CA GLY A 483 21.38 38.18 -31.65
C GLY A 483 21.14 37.96 -30.16
N ILE A 484 22.08 37.36 -29.42
CA ILE A 484 21.94 37.02 -27.99
C ILE A 484 23.22 37.32 -27.19
N THR A 485 23.08 37.47 -25.88
CA THR A 485 24.18 37.50 -24.91
C THR A 485 24.05 36.32 -23.97
N ILE A 486 25.08 35.48 -23.87
CA ILE A 486 25.17 34.37 -22.91
C ILE A 486 26.14 34.76 -21.79
N ASP A 487 25.72 34.58 -20.54
CA ASP A 487 26.55 34.69 -19.34
C ASP A 487 26.72 33.29 -18.75
N TYR A 488 27.86 32.66 -19.01
CA TYR A 488 28.20 31.34 -18.50
C TYR A 488 28.59 31.34 -17.01
N THR A 489 28.79 32.50 -16.38
CA THR A 489 29.09 32.62 -14.94
C THR A 489 27.82 32.69 -14.09
N ALA A 490 26.76 33.30 -14.63
CA ALA A 490 25.42 33.27 -14.04
C ALA A 490 24.55 32.10 -14.56
N GLU A 491 25.03 31.36 -15.57
CA GLU A 491 24.30 30.39 -16.40
C GLU A 491 22.97 30.93 -16.96
N LYS A 492 23.03 32.09 -17.63
CA LYS A 492 21.86 32.75 -18.23
C LYS A 492 22.06 33.21 -19.66
N VAL A 493 20.95 33.44 -20.36
CA VAL A 493 20.91 34.04 -21.71
C VAL A 493 19.92 35.21 -21.79
N THR A 494 20.28 36.22 -22.58
CA THR A 494 19.47 37.42 -22.84
C THR A 494 19.32 37.62 -24.35
N PRO A 495 18.10 37.81 -24.89
CA PRO A 495 17.93 38.21 -26.29
C PRO A 495 18.35 39.67 -26.51
N GLY A 496 18.97 39.94 -27.65
CA GLY A 496 19.17 41.29 -28.16
C GLY A 496 17.87 41.89 -28.74
N THR A 497 17.87 43.20 -28.97
CA THR A 497 16.72 43.91 -29.54
C THR A 497 16.33 43.33 -30.90
N GLY A 498 15.09 42.86 -31.03
CA GLY A 498 14.57 42.26 -32.27
C GLY A 498 14.70 40.73 -32.34
N PHE A 499 15.13 40.06 -31.26
CA PHE A 499 15.20 38.60 -31.17
C PHE A 499 14.30 38.07 -30.05
N ASP A 500 13.76 36.86 -30.24
CA ASP A 500 13.17 36.03 -29.19
C ASP A 500 14.10 34.83 -28.93
N ILE A 501 14.10 34.32 -27.70
CA ILE A 501 14.76 33.06 -27.32
C ILE A 501 13.74 32.02 -26.82
N SER A 502 14.13 30.76 -26.90
CA SER A 502 13.41 29.60 -26.38
C SER A 502 14.40 28.55 -25.86
N LEU A 503 14.12 27.98 -24.69
CA LEU A 503 14.87 26.86 -24.13
C LEU A 503 14.41 25.50 -24.69
N ASN A 504 13.17 25.40 -25.18
CA ASN A 504 12.57 24.16 -25.68
C ASN A 504 12.44 24.06 -27.22
N GLY A 505 12.55 25.19 -27.94
CA GLY A 505 12.41 25.26 -29.40
C GLY A 505 10.98 25.40 -29.90
N THR A 506 10.04 25.72 -28.99
CA THR A 506 8.61 25.89 -29.26
C THR A 506 8.14 27.25 -28.74
N ASP A 507 8.34 27.50 -27.44
CA ASP A 507 7.76 28.61 -26.69
C ASP A 507 8.77 29.72 -26.45
N LYS A 508 8.34 30.99 -26.54
CA LYS A 508 9.19 32.14 -26.22
C LYS A 508 9.38 32.28 -24.71
N GLU A 509 10.62 32.46 -24.27
CA GLU A 509 10.90 32.81 -22.87
C GLU A 509 10.33 34.19 -22.51
N THR A 510 9.49 34.22 -21.47
CA THR A 510 8.86 35.43 -20.95
C THR A 510 9.60 36.02 -19.75
N THR A 511 10.42 35.22 -19.06
CA THR A 511 11.25 35.64 -17.92
C THR A 511 12.70 35.79 -18.38
N LEU A 512 13.21 37.02 -18.36
CA LEU A 512 14.53 37.37 -18.86
C LEU A 512 15.39 38.04 -17.76
N PRO A 513 16.71 37.77 -17.70
CA PRO A 513 17.45 36.78 -18.48
C PRO A 513 17.09 35.34 -18.09
N ALA A 514 16.92 34.47 -19.07
CA ALA A 514 16.48 33.09 -18.89
C ALA A 514 17.64 32.20 -18.39
N SER A 515 17.36 31.21 -17.55
CA SER A 515 18.37 30.22 -17.12
C SER A 515 18.71 29.26 -18.25
N ILE A 516 19.97 28.83 -18.35
CA ILE A 516 20.42 27.77 -19.28
C ILE A 516 21.03 26.55 -18.57
N THR A 517 20.96 26.48 -17.23
CA THR A 517 21.56 25.40 -16.43
C THR A 517 21.15 24.00 -16.89
N GLU A 518 19.87 23.78 -17.22
CA GLU A 518 19.40 22.48 -17.70
C GLU A 518 19.95 22.16 -19.10
N GLN A 519 19.96 23.15 -19.99
CA GLN A 519 20.44 23.01 -21.36
C GLN A 519 21.94 22.71 -21.39
N LEU A 520 22.73 23.33 -20.51
CA LEU A 520 24.16 23.09 -20.32
C LEU A 520 24.49 21.68 -19.78
N ASN A 521 23.51 20.96 -19.23
CA ASN A 521 23.69 19.62 -18.67
C ASN A 521 23.37 18.48 -19.67
N GLY A 522 22.90 18.80 -20.88
CA GLY A 522 22.67 17.81 -21.95
C GLY A 522 23.91 17.59 -22.84
N ASP A 523 24.00 16.40 -23.46
CA ASP A 523 25.16 15.96 -24.27
C ASP A 523 25.44 16.85 -25.50
N ALA A 524 24.40 17.51 -26.03
CA ALA A 524 24.47 18.44 -27.14
C ALA A 524 23.74 19.74 -26.74
N PRO A 525 24.37 20.60 -25.92
CA PRO A 525 23.69 21.70 -25.25
C PRO A 525 23.39 22.82 -26.25
N LYS A 526 22.13 23.25 -26.28
CA LYS A 526 21.63 24.24 -27.24
C LYS A 526 20.42 24.99 -26.69
N ILE A 527 20.20 26.16 -27.27
CA ILE A 527 18.99 26.97 -27.14
C ILE A 527 18.48 27.30 -28.54
N TYR A 528 17.33 27.97 -28.63
CA TYR A 528 16.76 28.39 -29.90
C TYR A 528 16.52 29.90 -29.91
N VAL A 529 16.76 30.52 -31.07
CA VAL A 529 16.62 31.97 -31.28
C VAL A 529 15.83 32.19 -32.57
N ARG A 530 14.99 33.22 -32.62
CA ARG A 530 14.31 33.67 -33.84
C ARG A 530 14.28 35.20 -33.91
N ARG A 531 13.97 35.76 -35.07
CA ARG A 531 13.58 37.18 -35.14
C ARG A 531 12.24 37.36 -34.45
N ALA A 532 12.16 38.35 -33.56
CA ALA A 532 10.95 38.71 -32.84
C ALA A 532 9.89 39.29 -33.79
N GLU A 533 8.62 39.14 -33.41
CA GLU A 533 7.51 39.73 -34.15
C GLU A 533 7.50 41.27 -34.04
N THR A 534 7.06 41.92 -35.11
CA THR A 534 6.84 43.38 -35.20
C THR A 534 5.44 43.66 -35.74
N ASP A 535 5.01 44.92 -35.81
CA ASP A 535 3.68 45.28 -36.33
C ASP A 535 3.46 44.84 -37.79
N ASP A 536 4.52 44.84 -38.61
CA ASP A 536 4.46 44.59 -40.05
C ASP A 536 5.10 43.26 -40.50
N VAL A 537 5.89 42.60 -39.63
CA VAL A 537 6.60 41.34 -39.91
C VAL A 537 6.32 40.32 -38.81
N ALA A 538 5.92 39.11 -39.20
CA ALA A 538 5.69 37.99 -38.29
C ALA A 538 6.99 37.53 -37.59
N ALA A 539 6.87 36.75 -36.51
CA ALA A 539 8.02 36.06 -35.92
C ALA A 539 8.71 35.13 -36.95
N GLY A 540 10.02 34.95 -36.85
CA GLY A 540 10.77 34.00 -37.67
C GLY A 540 10.72 32.56 -37.15
N ASP A 541 11.25 31.63 -37.92
CA ASP A 541 11.45 30.24 -37.48
C ASP A 541 12.52 30.14 -36.37
N TRP A 542 12.40 29.13 -35.51
CA TRP A 542 13.36 28.83 -34.45
C TRP A 542 14.65 28.22 -35.02
N VAL A 543 15.76 28.94 -34.90
CA VAL A 543 17.12 28.47 -35.24
C VAL A 543 17.81 28.00 -33.97
N ALA A 544 18.34 26.77 -33.98
CA ALA A 544 19.14 26.26 -32.87
C ALA A 544 20.51 26.98 -32.83
N VAL A 545 20.94 27.35 -31.63
CA VAL A 545 22.28 27.89 -31.36
C VAL A 545 22.99 26.99 -30.35
N SER A 546 24.15 26.49 -30.75
CA SER A 546 25.00 25.58 -29.98
C SER A 546 25.72 26.33 -28.84
N LEU A 547 25.53 25.83 -27.61
CA LEU A 547 26.22 26.29 -26.41
C LEU A 547 27.59 25.61 -26.28
N VAL A 548 28.47 26.17 -25.44
CA VAL A 548 29.71 25.51 -25.05
C VAL A 548 29.39 24.39 -24.04
N ALA A 549 29.86 23.17 -24.34
CA ALA A 549 29.64 22.00 -23.50
C ALA A 549 30.30 22.13 -22.13
N ARG A 550 29.63 21.62 -21.09
CA ARG A 550 30.14 21.66 -19.72
C ARG A 550 31.46 20.87 -19.62
N PRO A 551 32.58 21.48 -19.22
CA PRO A 551 33.86 20.78 -19.09
C PRO A 551 33.73 19.54 -18.20
N ASP A 552 34.45 18.47 -18.53
CA ASP A 552 34.52 17.30 -17.66
C ASP A 552 35.20 17.61 -16.32
N ALA A 553 34.98 16.75 -15.33
CA ALA A 553 35.50 16.95 -14.00
C ALA A 553 37.04 16.84 -13.96
N PRO A 554 37.73 17.61 -13.11
CA PRO A 554 39.17 17.50 -12.92
C PRO A 554 39.62 16.07 -12.65
N THR A 555 40.64 15.60 -13.37
CA THR A 555 41.22 14.26 -13.22
C THR A 555 42.63 14.33 -12.65
N GLY A 556 43.06 13.29 -11.95
CA GLY A 556 44.42 13.22 -11.36
C GLY A 556 44.60 14.00 -10.06
N LEU A 557 43.52 14.42 -9.40
CA LEU A 557 43.57 14.95 -8.04
C LEU A 557 43.80 13.83 -7.01
N SER A 558 44.43 14.17 -5.89
CA SER A 558 44.53 13.30 -4.70
C SER A 558 44.48 14.13 -3.41
N ALA A 559 44.46 13.47 -2.25
CA ALA A 559 44.41 14.14 -0.94
C ALA A 559 45.60 13.78 -0.04
N ASP A 560 46.13 14.77 0.68
CA ASP A 560 46.91 14.59 1.91
C ASP A 560 45.99 14.93 3.09
N GLY A 561 45.77 14.02 4.04
CA GLY A 561 44.89 14.25 5.19
C GLY A 561 45.33 15.42 6.11
N ALA A 562 44.41 15.92 6.93
CA ALA A 562 44.66 17.03 7.87
C ALA A 562 44.67 16.58 9.34
N SER A 563 45.36 17.33 10.20
CA SER A 563 45.41 17.04 11.64
C SER A 563 44.09 17.32 12.37
N THR A 564 43.20 18.17 11.86
CA THR A 564 41.85 18.36 12.45
C THR A 564 40.82 18.78 11.39
N ALA A 565 39.54 18.80 11.79
CA ALA A 565 38.45 19.43 11.02
C ALA A 565 38.44 20.97 11.05
N THR A 566 39.44 21.63 11.65
CA THR A 566 39.54 23.11 11.72
C THR A 566 40.91 23.69 11.30
N THR A 567 41.96 22.87 11.19
CA THR A 567 43.31 23.25 10.79
C THR A 567 43.52 22.98 9.30
N THR A 568 44.05 23.97 8.57
CA THR A 568 44.26 23.86 7.12
C THR A 568 45.63 23.27 6.77
N ASP A 569 45.97 22.11 7.35
CA ASP A 569 47.25 21.42 7.15
C ASP A 569 47.18 20.21 6.18
N GLY A 570 45.97 19.75 5.84
CA GLY A 570 45.74 18.81 4.73
C GLY A 570 45.74 19.53 3.38
N LYS A 571 45.66 18.78 2.29
CA LYS A 571 45.74 19.32 0.91
C LYS A 571 44.92 18.52 -0.08
N ILE A 572 44.37 19.22 -1.07
CA ILE A 572 43.99 18.63 -2.36
C ILE A 572 45.16 18.85 -3.33
N ASN A 573 45.83 17.78 -3.72
CA ASN A 573 46.97 17.78 -4.66
C ASN A 573 46.47 17.68 -6.11
N GLY A 574 47.24 18.25 -7.05
CA GLY A 574 46.92 18.26 -8.49
C GLY A 574 46.06 19.44 -8.94
N THR A 575 45.72 20.37 -8.05
CA THR A 575 44.86 21.52 -8.35
C THR A 575 45.55 22.58 -9.20
N THR A 576 44.77 23.42 -9.89
CA THR A 576 45.26 24.59 -10.62
C THR A 576 44.41 25.83 -10.33
N SER A 577 44.93 27.02 -10.60
CA SER A 577 44.20 28.30 -10.49
C SER A 577 43.04 28.47 -11.50
N ALA A 578 42.90 27.53 -12.45
CA ALA A 578 41.71 27.39 -13.30
C ALA A 578 40.60 26.52 -12.66
N MET A 579 40.86 25.93 -11.49
CA MET A 579 39.88 25.18 -10.71
C MET A 579 39.32 26.01 -9.56
N GLU A 580 38.16 25.57 -9.07
CA GLU A 580 37.58 26.04 -7.82
C GLU A 580 37.02 24.86 -7.03
N TYR A 581 37.00 25.01 -5.71
CA TYR A 581 36.56 24.00 -4.75
C TYR A 581 35.47 24.55 -3.83
N SER A 582 34.66 23.66 -3.26
CA SER A 582 33.56 23.95 -2.35
C SER A 582 33.62 22.99 -1.15
N GLU A 583 33.41 23.52 0.05
CA GLU A 583 33.30 22.76 1.30
C GLU A 583 31.86 22.63 1.82
N ASP A 584 30.89 23.15 1.07
CA ASP A 584 29.47 23.27 1.43
C ASP A 584 28.56 22.65 0.34
N ASN A 585 29.02 21.56 -0.27
CA ASN A 585 28.31 20.79 -1.29
C ASN A 585 27.90 21.60 -2.54
N GLY A 586 28.63 22.69 -2.82
CA GLY A 586 28.48 23.53 -4.01
C GLY A 586 27.74 24.85 -3.80
N ALA A 587 27.44 25.26 -2.57
CA ALA A 587 26.75 26.52 -2.28
C ALA A 587 27.69 27.75 -2.38
N THR A 588 28.95 27.61 -2.01
CA THR A 588 30.02 28.60 -2.24
C THR A 588 31.24 27.95 -2.88
N TRP A 589 31.98 28.73 -3.69
CA TRP A 589 33.12 28.26 -4.46
C TRP A 589 34.33 29.17 -4.25
N VAL A 590 35.47 28.57 -3.91
CA VAL A 590 36.75 29.23 -3.66
C VAL A 590 37.74 28.82 -4.74
N THR A 591 38.47 29.77 -5.31
CA THR A 591 39.46 29.46 -6.37
C THR A 591 40.63 28.66 -5.78
N ALA A 592 40.99 27.57 -6.43
CA ALA A 592 42.01 26.64 -5.97
C ALA A 592 43.43 27.21 -6.16
N SER A 593 44.40 26.67 -5.43
CA SER A 593 45.82 27.01 -5.58
C SER A 593 46.49 26.12 -6.63
N ASP A 594 47.53 26.63 -7.29
CA ASP A 594 48.32 25.84 -8.22
C ASP A 594 49.15 24.75 -7.53
N THR A 595 49.23 23.57 -8.15
CA THR A 595 49.88 22.34 -7.66
C THR A 595 49.17 21.67 -6.48
N ALA A 596 48.84 22.41 -5.41
CA ALA A 596 48.12 21.87 -4.26
C ALA A 596 47.36 22.97 -3.50
N THR A 597 46.14 22.67 -3.05
CA THR A 597 45.27 23.58 -2.28
C THR A 597 45.20 23.14 -0.81
N PRO A 598 45.73 23.93 0.15
CA PRO A 598 45.64 23.62 1.57
C PRO A 598 44.19 23.71 2.09
N VAL A 599 43.75 22.69 2.83
CA VAL A 599 42.39 22.55 3.35
C VAL A 599 42.38 21.82 4.70
N LYS A 600 41.24 21.81 5.38
CA LYS A 600 40.98 21.07 6.63
C LYS A 600 40.48 19.65 6.30
N ALA A 601 40.33 18.79 7.31
CA ALA A 601 39.70 17.48 7.10
C ALA A 601 38.22 17.65 6.71
N GLY A 602 37.76 16.92 5.69
CA GLY A 602 36.41 17.02 5.15
C GLY A 602 36.30 16.62 3.67
N THR A 603 35.08 16.64 3.14
CA THR A 603 34.79 16.29 1.74
C THR A 603 34.56 17.55 0.90
N TYR A 604 35.20 17.60 -0.26
CA TYR A 604 35.26 18.77 -1.13
C TYR A 604 34.77 18.44 -2.53
N LEU A 605 33.93 19.30 -3.10
CA LEU A 605 33.67 19.28 -4.54
C LEU A 605 34.71 20.15 -5.24
N VAL A 606 35.31 19.67 -6.33
CA VAL A 606 36.28 20.42 -7.15
C VAL A 606 35.82 20.41 -8.61
N ARG A 607 35.91 21.55 -9.29
CA ARG A 607 35.54 21.70 -10.71
C ARG A 607 36.44 22.69 -11.45
N ILE A 608 36.39 22.66 -12.78
CA ILE A 608 36.91 23.77 -13.60
C ILE A 608 36.01 25.00 -13.39
N LYS A 609 36.61 26.16 -13.14
CA LYS A 609 35.90 27.43 -12.89
C LYS A 609 35.24 27.97 -14.16
N ALA A 610 34.05 28.59 -14.02
CA ALA A 610 33.38 29.28 -15.12
C ALA A 610 34.20 30.48 -15.63
N THR A 611 34.10 30.75 -16.93
CA THR A 611 34.70 31.94 -17.58
C THR A 611 33.61 32.73 -18.31
N THR A 612 34.01 33.82 -18.97
CA THR A 612 33.15 34.55 -19.92
C THR A 612 32.70 33.70 -21.11
N ASP A 613 33.43 32.63 -21.43
CA ASP A 613 33.33 31.90 -22.69
C ASP A 613 32.97 30.41 -22.50
N ALA A 614 32.96 29.91 -21.26
CA ALA A 614 32.62 28.52 -20.93
C ALA A 614 31.98 28.40 -19.52
N PRO A 615 31.01 27.49 -19.34
CA PRO A 615 30.39 27.23 -18.04
C PRO A 615 31.35 26.52 -17.08
N ALA A 616 31.05 26.54 -15.78
CA ALA A 616 31.80 25.76 -14.79
C ALA A 616 31.71 24.25 -15.10
N GLY A 617 32.82 23.53 -14.90
CA GLY A 617 32.91 22.10 -15.17
C GLY A 617 32.03 21.23 -14.27
N LYS A 618 31.92 19.95 -14.63
CA LYS A 618 31.40 18.89 -13.77
C LYS A 618 32.26 18.80 -12.50
N THR A 619 31.65 18.38 -11.39
CA THR A 619 32.33 18.25 -10.09
C THR A 619 32.93 16.86 -9.91
N VAL A 620 34.18 16.78 -9.44
CA VAL A 620 34.72 15.59 -8.77
C VAL A 620 34.63 15.80 -7.26
N GLU A 621 34.43 14.73 -6.51
CA GLU A 621 34.43 14.75 -5.04
C GLU A 621 35.78 14.22 -4.53
N ILE A 622 36.40 14.94 -3.60
CA ILE A 622 37.67 14.59 -2.97
C ILE A 622 37.50 14.67 -1.45
N THR A 623 37.66 13.56 -0.76
CA THR A 623 37.73 13.53 0.71
C THR A 623 39.17 13.71 1.17
N VAL A 624 39.37 14.61 2.13
CA VAL A 624 40.61 14.84 2.87
C VAL A 624 40.40 14.28 4.26
N ASP A 625 40.94 13.08 4.50
CA ASP A 625 40.76 12.36 5.76
C ASP A 625 41.45 13.06 6.95
N SER A 626 41.05 12.70 8.16
CA SER A 626 41.78 13.07 9.37
C SER A 626 43.03 12.19 9.55
N LYS A 627 44.13 12.75 10.05
CA LYS A 627 45.36 12.02 10.42
C LYS A 627 45.20 11.25 11.75
N GLN A 628 44.10 10.54 11.94
CA GLN A 628 43.81 9.85 13.20
C GLN A 628 44.61 8.55 13.33
N ILE A 629 45.12 8.28 14.53
CA ILE A 629 45.82 7.03 14.84
C ILE A 629 44.81 5.88 14.84
N ILE A 630 44.90 5.01 13.84
CA ILE A 630 44.17 3.74 13.81
C ILE A 630 45.08 2.66 14.39
N LEU A 631 44.70 2.12 15.56
CA LEU A 631 45.43 1.04 16.21
C LEU A 631 45.22 -0.29 15.47
N ALA A 632 46.30 -0.84 14.91
CA ALA A 632 46.34 -2.23 14.44
C ALA A 632 46.22 -3.20 15.63
N ASP A 633 45.81 -4.45 15.39
CA ASP A 633 45.55 -5.41 16.47
C ASP A 633 46.80 -5.74 17.30
N ASP A 634 47.99 -5.74 16.69
CA ASP A 634 49.27 -5.92 17.38
C ASP A 634 49.74 -4.68 18.17
N GLN A 635 49.05 -3.55 18.01
CA GLN A 635 49.25 -2.31 18.77
C GLN A 635 48.21 -2.12 19.89
N LYS A 636 47.29 -3.09 20.08
CA LYS A 636 46.32 -3.11 21.17
C LYS A 636 46.88 -3.91 22.35
N PRO A 637 46.61 -3.52 23.61
CA PRO A 637 46.89 -4.36 24.76
C PRO A 637 45.92 -5.57 24.79
N THR A 638 46.19 -6.56 25.65
CA THR A 638 45.31 -7.73 25.85
C THR A 638 45.08 -8.02 27.33
N ALA A 639 43.94 -8.63 27.67
CA ALA A 639 43.61 -9.00 29.05
C ALA A 639 44.56 -10.07 29.62
N ILE A 640 44.94 -9.93 30.90
CA ILE A 640 45.58 -11.02 31.64
C ILE A 640 44.49 -11.92 32.23
N THR A 641 44.42 -13.16 31.74
CA THR A 641 43.40 -14.14 32.13
C THR A 641 43.80 -14.93 33.37
N GLY A 642 42.82 -15.26 34.23
CA GLY A 642 43.04 -16.17 35.37
C GLY A 642 43.65 -15.51 36.62
N LEU A 643 43.51 -14.19 36.75
CA LEU A 643 43.89 -13.47 37.97
C LEU A 643 42.99 -13.89 39.14
N ILE A 644 43.59 -14.05 40.33
CA ILE A 644 42.92 -14.40 41.58
C ILE A 644 43.30 -13.36 42.64
N ALA A 645 42.37 -12.98 43.51
CA ALA A 645 42.61 -12.01 44.57
C ALA A 645 43.68 -12.52 45.56
N THR A 646 44.84 -11.87 45.56
CA THR A 646 45.98 -12.21 46.45
C THR A 646 46.15 -11.23 47.60
N GLY A 647 45.42 -10.11 47.60
CA GLY A 647 45.68 -8.97 48.50
C GLY A 647 46.94 -8.18 48.13
N SER A 648 47.43 -8.32 46.90
CA SER A 648 48.57 -7.56 46.34
C SER A 648 48.24 -7.11 44.91
N GLU A 649 48.76 -5.94 44.51
CA GLU A 649 48.49 -5.37 43.19
C GLU A 649 49.01 -6.23 42.04
N GLN A 650 48.11 -6.61 41.15
CA GLN A 650 48.35 -7.34 39.91
C GLN A 650 48.08 -6.43 38.70
N THR A 651 48.90 -6.55 37.66
CA THR A 651 48.68 -5.88 36.36
C THR A 651 47.48 -6.48 35.66
N LEU A 652 46.64 -5.63 35.06
CA LEU A 652 45.40 -6.07 34.40
C LEU A 652 45.60 -6.44 32.92
N LEU A 653 46.52 -5.77 32.23
CA LEU A 653 46.77 -5.97 30.80
C LEU A 653 48.22 -6.37 30.51
N ASN A 654 48.42 -7.10 29.42
CA ASN A 654 49.72 -7.24 28.76
C ASN A 654 50.04 -5.95 27.99
N GLU A 655 51.33 -5.63 27.83
CA GLU A 655 51.77 -4.59 26.89
C GLU A 655 51.47 -5.01 25.43
N PRO A 656 51.18 -4.05 24.52
CA PRO A 656 51.02 -4.34 23.10
C PRO A 656 52.25 -5.00 22.47
N GLU A 657 52.05 -5.89 21.48
CA GLU A 657 53.15 -6.58 20.79
C GLU A 657 54.05 -5.62 19.99
N ARG A 658 53.48 -4.50 19.52
CA ARG A 658 54.18 -3.43 18.80
C ARG A 658 53.80 -2.05 19.32
N ALA A 659 54.79 -1.15 19.37
CA ALA A 659 54.57 0.25 19.74
C ALA A 659 53.67 0.99 18.71
N VAL A 660 52.92 1.97 19.20
CA VAL A 660 52.12 2.88 18.37
C VAL A 660 53.04 3.76 17.50
N THR A 661 52.56 4.14 16.32
CA THR A 661 53.22 5.13 15.43
C THR A 661 52.35 6.39 15.37
N GLY A 662 52.96 7.57 15.42
CA GLY A 662 52.25 8.86 15.48
C GLY A 662 51.77 9.28 16.87
N GLY A 663 52.06 8.51 17.93
CA GLY A 663 51.58 8.77 19.28
C GLY A 663 52.08 7.79 20.35
N THR A 664 51.57 7.93 21.57
CA THR A 664 51.93 7.14 22.76
C THR A 664 50.69 6.49 23.37
N MET A 665 50.76 5.21 23.76
CA MET A 665 49.63 4.51 24.39
C MET A 665 49.43 4.96 25.85
N ASN A 666 48.19 5.35 26.17
CA ASN A 666 47.71 5.65 27.52
C ASN A 666 46.54 4.73 27.90
N TYR A 667 46.35 4.57 29.21
CA TYR A 667 45.36 3.70 29.84
C TYR A 667 44.59 4.43 30.96
N ALA A 668 43.39 3.97 31.28
CA ALA A 668 42.59 4.42 32.41
C ALA A 668 41.69 3.27 32.95
N ILE A 669 41.13 3.41 34.15
CA ILE A 669 40.05 2.55 34.65
C ILE A 669 38.78 3.39 34.74
N SER A 670 37.64 2.80 34.39
CA SER A 670 36.30 3.38 34.51
C SER A 670 35.35 2.41 35.22
N ASP A 671 34.29 2.93 35.83
CA ASP A 671 33.15 2.14 36.32
C ASP A 671 32.16 1.79 35.17
N SER A 672 32.46 2.21 33.94
CA SER A 672 31.65 1.97 32.74
C SER A 672 32.46 1.25 31.65
N ALA A 673 31.86 0.19 31.10
CA ALA A 673 32.32 -0.51 29.89
C ALA A 673 32.00 0.24 28.58
N THR A 674 31.16 1.29 28.62
CA THR A 674 30.61 1.94 27.41
C THR A 674 30.95 3.43 27.29
N ILE A 675 31.32 4.09 28.39
CA ILE A 675 31.68 5.51 28.41
C ILE A 675 33.16 5.65 28.78
N ALA A 676 33.95 6.12 27.80
CA ALA A 676 35.38 6.39 27.99
C ALA A 676 35.59 7.51 29.03
N PRO A 677 36.54 7.36 29.97
CA PRO A 677 36.77 8.35 31.00
C PRO A 677 37.39 9.64 30.41
N THR A 678 36.95 10.80 30.87
CA THR A 678 37.44 12.12 30.40
C THR A 678 38.74 12.57 31.08
N SER A 679 39.21 11.85 32.10
CA SER A 679 40.44 12.14 32.84
C SER A 679 41.01 10.84 33.45
N GLY A 680 42.18 10.91 34.10
CA GLY A 680 42.83 9.74 34.70
C GLY A 680 43.72 8.92 33.76
N TRP A 681 43.82 9.32 32.48
CA TRP A 681 44.70 8.70 31.48
C TRP A 681 46.20 8.77 31.87
N SER A 682 46.90 7.65 31.78
CA SER A 682 48.31 7.49 32.15
C SER A 682 49.05 6.54 31.18
N THR A 683 50.34 6.72 30.96
CA THR A 683 51.16 5.80 30.15
C THR A 683 51.42 4.45 30.82
N SER A 684 51.14 4.31 32.12
CA SER A 684 51.33 3.08 32.89
C SER A 684 50.09 2.19 32.84
N ILE A 685 50.27 0.88 32.58
CA ILE A 685 49.19 -0.11 32.67
C ILE A 685 48.62 -0.17 34.11
N PRO A 686 47.29 -0.07 34.30
CA PRO A 686 46.68 -0.09 35.63
C PRO A 686 46.82 -1.42 36.38
N LYS A 687 46.68 -1.34 37.70
CA LYS A 687 46.76 -2.47 38.63
C LYS A 687 45.63 -2.46 39.64
N LYS A 688 45.25 -3.65 40.12
CA LYS A 688 44.27 -3.88 41.21
C LYS A 688 44.66 -5.10 42.05
N ALA A 689 44.21 -5.16 43.30
CA ALA A 689 44.54 -6.22 44.25
C ALA A 689 43.33 -7.09 44.66
N ASP A 690 42.14 -6.49 44.62
CA ASP A 690 40.88 -7.07 45.07
C ASP A 690 40.19 -7.87 43.95
N ALA A 691 39.15 -8.64 44.31
CA ALA A 691 38.29 -9.31 43.34
C ALA A 691 37.34 -8.33 42.65
N GLY A 692 36.92 -8.66 41.42
CA GLY A 692 35.98 -7.89 40.62
C GLY A 692 36.37 -7.82 39.13
N THR A 693 35.47 -7.28 38.31
CA THR A 693 35.74 -6.94 36.91
C THR A 693 36.08 -5.46 36.79
N TYR A 694 37.12 -5.14 36.03
CA TYR A 694 37.59 -3.77 35.81
C TYR A 694 37.57 -3.44 34.32
N HIS A 695 36.90 -2.33 33.97
CA HIS A 695 36.86 -1.81 32.61
C HIS A 695 38.11 -0.96 32.36
N VAL A 696 39.12 -1.57 31.74
CA VAL A 696 40.42 -0.92 31.47
C VAL A 696 40.37 -0.31 30.08
N TRP A 697 40.29 1.02 30.03
CA TRP A 697 40.28 1.79 28.79
C TRP A 697 41.71 2.03 28.29
N TYR A 698 41.91 2.04 26.98
CA TYR A 698 43.19 2.31 26.32
C TYR A 698 43.00 3.21 25.09
N LYS A 699 43.93 4.13 24.83
CA LYS A 699 44.00 4.92 23.58
C LYS A 699 45.40 5.45 23.33
N ALA A 700 45.75 5.67 22.07
CA ALA A 700 46.92 6.45 21.72
C ALA A 700 46.63 7.95 21.88
N ILE A 701 47.49 8.67 22.61
CA ILE A 701 47.58 10.13 22.54
C ILE A 701 48.52 10.49 21.40
N ALA A 702 48.13 11.42 20.53
CA ALA A 702 48.92 11.79 19.36
C ALA A 702 50.16 12.65 19.65
N ASP A 703 51.10 12.63 18.70
CA ASP A 703 52.09 13.68 18.53
C ASP A 703 51.50 14.92 17.82
N ALA A 704 52.35 15.87 17.42
CA ALA A 704 51.90 17.14 16.84
C ALA A 704 51.34 17.03 15.41
N ASP A 705 51.51 15.88 14.74
CA ASP A 705 51.11 15.67 13.34
C ASP A 705 49.87 14.76 13.19
N HIS A 706 49.31 14.20 14.27
CA HIS A 706 48.23 13.21 14.25
C HIS A 706 47.05 13.57 15.19
N LEU A 707 45.99 12.76 15.21
CA LEU A 707 44.93 12.76 16.24
C LEU A 707 44.96 11.49 17.09
N ASP A 708 44.59 11.65 18.37
CA ASP A 708 44.34 10.56 19.31
C ASP A 708 43.51 9.43 18.69
N SER A 709 43.86 8.18 18.99
CA SER A 709 43.01 7.05 18.58
C SER A 709 41.67 7.10 19.30
N GLU A 710 40.66 6.48 18.69
CA GLU A 710 39.44 6.17 19.42
C GLU A 710 39.77 5.32 20.68
N PRO A 711 39.05 5.53 21.81
CA PRO A 711 39.25 4.74 23.01
C PRO A 711 38.71 3.32 22.84
N GLY A 712 39.57 2.32 23.06
CA GLY A 712 39.15 0.94 23.28
C GLY A 712 38.97 0.64 24.78
N VAL A 713 38.26 -0.44 25.08
CA VAL A 713 38.06 -0.96 26.44
C VAL A 713 38.38 -2.46 26.47
N ILE A 714 38.91 -2.94 27.60
CA ILE A 714 39.13 -4.36 27.88
C ILE A 714 38.65 -4.64 29.29
N ASP A 715 37.75 -5.61 29.42
CA ASP A 715 37.27 -6.09 30.71
C ASP A 715 38.24 -7.13 31.26
N VAL A 716 38.70 -6.92 32.50
CA VAL A 716 39.63 -7.82 33.18
C VAL A 716 39.05 -8.20 34.53
N THR A 717 38.81 -9.50 34.74
CA THR A 717 38.29 -10.04 36.00
C THR A 717 39.41 -10.61 36.87
N ILE A 718 39.49 -10.12 38.10
CA ILE A 718 40.20 -10.79 39.20
C ILE A 718 39.15 -11.62 39.96
N SER A 719 39.31 -12.94 39.98
CA SER A 719 38.39 -13.85 40.68
C SER A 719 38.64 -13.84 42.19
N ASP A 720 37.61 -14.17 42.98
CA ASP A 720 37.77 -14.39 44.41
C ASP A 720 38.78 -15.50 44.72
N LYS A 721 39.42 -15.36 45.89
CA LYS A 721 40.35 -16.38 46.40
C LYS A 721 39.56 -17.63 46.82
N PRO A 722 39.93 -18.83 46.35
CA PRO A 722 39.25 -20.05 46.78
C PRO A 722 39.41 -20.33 48.28
N GLU A 723 38.33 -20.86 48.89
CA GLU A 723 38.26 -21.20 50.32
C GLU A 723 37.28 -22.37 50.56
N VAL A 724 37.52 -23.15 51.62
CA VAL A 724 36.58 -24.13 52.18
C VAL A 724 36.45 -23.84 53.66
N LYS A 725 35.22 -23.78 54.17
CA LYS A 725 34.94 -23.52 55.59
C LYS A 725 33.84 -24.45 56.09
N PHE A 726 34.00 -24.96 57.31
CA PHE A 726 32.96 -25.72 58.01
C PHE A 726 32.16 -24.84 58.99
N ASP A 727 30.91 -25.24 59.20
CA ASP A 727 30.06 -24.78 60.31
C ASP A 727 30.57 -25.25 61.68
N VAL A 728 31.05 -26.50 61.77
CA VAL A 728 31.61 -27.10 63.00
C VAL A 728 32.99 -27.72 62.79
N THR A 729 33.91 -27.47 63.73
CA THR A 729 35.27 -28.05 63.75
C THR A 729 35.42 -29.24 64.70
N THR A 730 34.42 -29.49 65.54
CA THR A 730 34.32 -30.65 66.44
C THR A 730 32.88 -31.14 66.54
N MET A 731 32.67 -32.44 66.64
CA MET A 731 31.34 -33.07 66.81
C MET A 731 31.45 -34.26 67.77
N GLU A 732 30.47 -34.43 68.66
CA GLU A 732 30.37 -35.61 69.53
C GLU A 732 29.13 -36.43 69.19
N LEU A 733 29.27 -37.76 69.15
CA LEU A 733 28.21 -38.71 68.85
C LEU A 733 28.27 -39.90 69.82
N SER A 734 27.14 -40.57 70.03
CA SER A 734 27.12 -41.94 70.55
C SER A 734 27.34 -42.94 69.41
N GLU A 735 27.80 -44.15 69.73
CA GLU A 735 27.90 -45.24 68.76
C GLU A 735 26.53 -45.50 68.08
N GLY A 736 26.50 -45.55 66.74
CA GLY A 736 25.26 -45.62 65.94
C GLY A 736 24.54 -44.28 65.68
N GLY A 737 24.99 -43.17 66.28
CA GLY A 737 24.45 -41.83 66.05
C GLY A 737 24.86 -41.20 64.72
N THR A 738 24.17 -40.12 64.32
CA THR A 738 24.50 -39.35 63.09
C THR A 738 24.46 -37.85 63.33
N GLY A 739 25.32 -37.11 62.63
CA GLY A 739 25.28 -35.65 62.52
C GLY A 739 25.55 -35.20 61.08
N THR A 740 25.66 -33.89 60.85
CA THR A 740 26.00 -33.32 59.52
C THR A 740 27.01 -32.19 59.71
N ILE A 741 27.97 -32.08 58.79
CA ILE A 741 28.90 -30.95 58.68
C ILE A 741 28.57 -30.20 57.40
N THR A 742 28.29 -28.91 57.49
CA THR A 742 28.01 -28.06 56.33
C THR A 742 29.30 -27.41 55.84
N ALA A 743 29.64 -27.63 54.57
CA ALA A 743 30.78 -26.98 53.92
C ALA A 743 30.33 -25.78 53.07
N THR A 744 30.81 -24.59 53.42
CA THR A 744 30.73 -23.41 52.53
C THR A 744 32.01 -23.33 51.71
N VAL A 745 31.88 -23.07 50.41
CA VAL A 745 33.02 -23.00 49.47
C VAL A 745 32.98 -21.75 48.61
N VAL A 746 34.18 -21.32 48.21
CA VAL A 746 34.41 -20.26 47.23
C VAL A 746 35.32 -20.84 46.12
N PRO A 747 34.96 -20.75 44.83
CA PRO A 747 33.63 -20.34 44.33
C PRO A 747 32.54 -21.34 44.75
N SER A 748 31.28 -20.91 44.72
CA SER A 748 30.13 -21.66 45.28
C SER A 748 29.72 -22.91 44.49
N ASP A 749 30.23 -23.07 43.27
CA ASP A 749 30.08 -24.24 42.39
C ASP A 749 31.22 -25.27 42.55
N ALA A 750 32.22 -25.00 43.40
CA ALA A 750 33.38 -25.86 43.57
C ALA A 750 33.00 -27.26 44.10
N THR A 751 33.34 -28.30 43.33
CA THR A 751 33.01 -29.69 43.68
C THR A 751 33.77 -30.16 44.93
N ILE A 752 33.02 -30.54 45.97
CA ILE A 752 33.55 -30.93 47.28
C ILE A 752 33.79 -32.43 47.34
N THR A 753 35.03 -32.83 47.66
CA THR A 753 35.40 -34.22 47.97
C THR A 753 35.47 -34.42 49.48
N TRP A 754 34.59 -35.25 50.03
CA TRP A 754 34.54 -35.63 51.44
C TRP A 754 35.36 -36.89 51.73
N LYS A 755 35.97 -36.95 52.92
CA LYS A 755 36.74 -38.10 53.40
C LYS A 755 36.74 -38.23 54.92
N SER A 756 36.71 -39.46 55.44
CA SER A 756 37.11 -39.79 56.82
C SER A 756 38.52 -40.38 56.84
N ASP A 757 39.30 -40.12 57.90
CA ASP A 757 40.56 -40.83 58.15
C ASP A 757 40.37 -42.20 58.83
N SER A 758 39.20 -42.43 59.45
CA SER A 758 38.90 -43.59 60.30
C SER A 758 37.44 -44.01 60.14
N GLU A 759 37.12 -44.65 59.00
CA GLU A 759 35.77 -45.17 58.70
C GLU A 759 35.26 -46.25 59.68
N SER A 760 36.13 -46.83 60.51
CA SER A 760 35.77 -47.73 61.61
C SER A 760 35.25 -47.00 62.86
N VAL A 761 35.47 -45.68 62.96
CA VAL A 761 34.97 -44.82 64.03
C VAL A 761 33.84 -43.92 63.52
N ALA A 762 34.05 -43.21 62.40
CA ALA A 762 32.99 -42.44 61.76
C ALA A 762 33.15 -42.40 60.23
N LYS A 763 32.02 -42.51 59.51
CA LYS A 763 31.94 -42.38 58.05
C LYS A 763 31.30 -41.05 57.68
N VAL A 764 31.63 -40.51 56.51
CA VAL A 764 30.98 -39.34 55.91
C VAL A 764 30.51 -39.68 54.49
N ASP A 765 29.36 -39.16 54.07
CA ASP A 765 28.87 -39.29 52.69
C ASP A 765 29.17 -38.05 51.84
N SER A 766 28.75 -38.06 50.57
CA SER A 766 28.97 -36.94 49.63
C SER A 766 28.22 -35.64 49.99
N THR A 767 27.32 -35.66 50.98
CA THR A 767 26.57 -34.49 51.45
C THR A 767 27.14 -33.89 52.74
N GLY A 768 28.18 -34.48 53.31
CA GLY A 768 28.74 -34.07 54.61
C GLY A 768 28.04 -34.68 55.82
N LYS A 769 27.10 -35.61 55.61
CA LYS A 769 26.45 -36.34 56.71
C LYS A 769 27.42 -37.37 57.31
N VAL A 770 27.58 -37.32 58.63
CA VAL A 770 28.47 -38.17 59.43
C VAL A 770 27.67 -39.25 60.15
N THR A 771 28.17 -40.49 60.16
CA THR A 771 27.62 -41.63 60.91
C THR A 771 28.67 -42.25 61.81
N ALA A 772 28.37 -42.40 63.10
CA ALA A 772 29.23 -43.02 64.10
C ALA A 772 29.16 -44.55 64.04
N VAL A 773 30.32 -45.20 63.94
CA VAL A 773 30.47 -46.65 63.67
C VAL A 773 31.04 -47.41 64.87
N GLY A 774 31.86 -46.76 65.71
CA GLY A 774 32.48 -47.38 66.89
C GLY A 774 33.21 -46.37 67.75
N ALA A 775 33.28 -46.59 69.06
CA ALA A 775 33.91 -45.67 70.01
C ALA A 775 35.38 -45.31 69.65
N GLY A 776 35.71 -44.01 69.70
CA GLY A 776 37.03 -43.49 69.31
C GLY A 776 36.97 -42.04 68.80
N THR A 777 37.97 -41.62 68.02
CA THR A 777 37.97 -40.32 67.31
C THR A 777 38.32 -40.52 65.83
N ALA A 778 37.66 -39.77 64.95
CA ALA A 778 37.90 -39.72 63.52
C ALA A 778 37.96 -38.26 63.03
N LYS A 779 38.71 -38.01 61.96
CA LYS A 779 38.82 -36.70 61.32
C LYS A 779 38.09 -36.72 59.98
N ILE A 780 37.11 -35.84 59.83
CA ILE A 780 36.39 -35.62 58.58
C ILE A 780 37.01 -34.44 57.85
N THR A 781 37.35 -34.61 56.58
CA THR A 781 37.96 -33.59 55.72
C THR A 781 37.08 -33.35 54.49
N ALA A 782 36.87 -32.08 54.14
CA ALA A 782 36.38 -31.69 52.83
C ALA A 782 37.53 -31.03 52.04
N THR A 783 37.63 -31.36 50.76
CA THR A 783 38.63 -30.78 49.84
C THR A 783 37.94 -30.25 48.59
N ILE A 784 38.29 -29.03 48.16
CA ILE A 784 38.10 -28.58 46.77
C ILE A 784 39.46 -28.42 46.11
N THR A 785 39.50 -28.53 44.78
CA THR A 785 40.72 -28.33 43.99
C THR A 785 40.47 -27.25 42.95
N VAL A 786 41.26 -26.18 42.97
CA VAL A 786 41.20 -25.10 41.98
C VAL A 786 42.55 -25.00 41.28
N GLY A 787 42.55 -25.22 39.97
CA GLY A 787 43.78 -25.43 39.20
C GLY A 787 44.54 -26.66 39.71
N THR A 788 45.76 -26.45 40.22
CA THR A 788 46.61 -27.49 40.83
C THR A 788 46.66 -27.42 42.35
N THR A 789 45.84 -26.57 42.99
CA THR A 789 45.90 -26.29 44.44
C THR A 789 44.68 -26.86 45.16
N GLU A 790 44.93 -27.64 46.22
CA GLU A 790 43.88 -28.16 47.10
C GLU A 790 43.62 -27.19 48.27
N TYR A 791 42.35 -26.94 48.56
CA TYR A 791 41.88 -26.15 49.71
C TYR A 791 41.02 -27.04 50.60
N LYS A 792 41.21 -26.99 51.93
CA LYS A 792 40.69 -28.01 52.86
C LYS A 792 40.11 -27.42 54.14
N ALA A 793 39.01 -28.01 54.60
CA ALA A 793 38.44 -27.83 55.93
C ALA A 793 38.35 -29.18 56.65
N GLU A 794 38.45 -29.16 57.98
CA GLU A 794 38.56 -30.38 58.80
C GLU A 794 37.72 -30.27 60.09
N CYS A 795 37.07 -31.38 60.47
CA CYS A 795 36.27 -31.52 61.68
C CYS A 795 36.67 -32.79 62.44
N THR A 796 36.73 -32.72 63.77
CA THR A 796 37.09 -33.86 64.63
C THR A 796 35.84 -34.46 65.27
N VAL A 797 35.54 -35.72 64.94
CA VAL A 797 34.35 -36.44 65.40
C VAL A 797 34.75 -37.43 66.49
N THR A 798 34.20 -37.28 67.69
CA THR A 798 34.41 -38.19 68.83
C THR A 798 33.17 -39.05 69.03
N VAL A 799 33.36 -40.37 69.13
CA VAL A 799 32.30 -41.36 69.33
C VAL A 799 32.45 -41.99 70.72
N THR A 800 31.38 -41.97 71.50
CA THR A 800 31.34 -42.52 72.87
C THR A 800 30.62 -43.87 72.93
N GLY A 801 31.18 -44.79 73.73
CA GLY A 801 30.64 -46.13 73.96
C GLY A 801 29.86 -46.24 75.27
N SER A 802 28.94 -47.22 75.35
CA SER A 802 28.01 -47.38 76.48
C SER A 802 28.60 -48.16 77.66
N ALA A 803 28.11 -47.87 78.88
CA ALA A 803 28.58 -48.47 80.14
C ALA A 803 27.46 -49.24 80.88
N PRO A 804 27.77 -50.37 81.56
CA PRO A 804 26.80 -51.15 82.32
C PRO A 804 26.47 -50.52 83.69
N SER A 805 25.31 -50.87 84.25
CA SER A 805 24.79 -50.32 85.52
C SER A 805 24.36 -51.44 86.49
N GLU A 806 24.75 -51.34 87.76
CA GLU A 806 24.33 -52.24 88.84
C GLU A 806 23.28 -51.56 89.74
N THR A 807 22.03 -52.02 89.68
CA THR A 807 20.92 -51.44 90.45
C THR A 807 19.97 -52.50 91.02
N VAL A 808 19.42 -52.19 92.20
CA VAL A 808 18.28 -52.91 92.80
C VAL A 808 16.99 -52.63 91.98
N PRO A 809 15.93 -53.44 92.12
CA PRO A 809 14.69 -53.22 91.38
C PRO A 809 13.98 -51.92 91.83
N GLU A 810 13.48 -51.14 90.87
CA GLU A 810 12.63 -49.97 91.09
C GLU A 810 11.34 -50.11 90.25
N ILE A 811 10.21 -50.40 90.91
CA ILE A 811 8.91 -50.60 90.26
C ILE A 811 8.41 -49.26 89.69
N SER A 812 8.57 -49.12 88.37
CA SER A 812 8.41 -47.86 87.65
C SER A 812 6.96 -47.53 87.35
N ILE A 813 6.10 -48.54 87.17
CA ILE A 813 4.66 -48.37 86.97
C ILE A 813 4.00 -47.78 88.23
N SER A 814 3.31 -46.63 88.11
CA SER A 814 2.63 -45.98 89.24
C SER A 814 1.23 -46.54 89.48
N ASP A 815 0.49 -46.76 88.39
CA ASP A 815 -0.91 -47.13 88.35
C ASP A 815 -1.10 -48.18 87.25
N LEU A 816 -2.16 -48.99 87.34
CA LEU A 816 -2.44 -50.02 86.35
C LEU A 816 -3.57 -49.55 85.42
N SER A 817 -3.47 -49.95 84.16
CA SER A 817 -4.55 -49.74 83.19
C SER A 817 -5.84 -50.36 83.71
N GLU A 818 -6.96 -49.68 83.50
CA GLU A 818 -8.25 -50.27 83.81
C GLU A 818 -8.52 -51.43 82.86
N ALA A 819 -8.94 -52.57 83.41
CA ALA A 819 -9.34 -53.72 82.62
C ALA A 819 -10.70 -53.47 81.96
N THR A 820 -11.34 -54.50 81.41
CA THR A 820 -12.72 -54.44 80.89
C THR A 820 -13.38 -55.78 81.21
N GLU A 821 -14.64 -55.77 81.63
CA GLU A 821 -15.31 -57.00 82.09
C GLU A 821 -15.49 -57.97 80.92
N GLY A 822 -15.00 -59.21 81.08
CA GLY A 822 -15.03 -60.21 80.01
C GLY A 822 -13.96 -60.07 78.92
N GLU A 823 -13.22 -58.95 78.86
CA GLU A 823 -12.09 -58.78 77.94
C GLU A 823 -10.78 -59.31 78.53
N ALA A 824 -9.84 -59.67 77.65
CA ALA A 824 -8.54 -60.19 78.06
C ALA A 824 -7.63 -59.06 78.59
N TYR A 825 -7.37 -59.07 79.89
CA TYR A 825 -6.40 -58.18 80.52
C TYR A 825 -4.99 -58.78 80.44
N ASN A 826 -4.01 -57.94 80.11
CA ASN A 826 -2.61 -58.32 80.00
C ASN A 826 -1.71 -57.09 80.23
N GLN A 827 -1.42 -56.80 81.50
CA GLN A 827 -0.62 -55.65 81.92
C GLN A 827 0.70 -56.14 82.52
N THR A 828 1.81 -55.79 81.89
CA THR A 828 3.15 -56.09 82.43
C THR A 828 3.52 -55.05 83.49
N LEU A 829 3.93 -55.51 84.66
CA LEU A 829 4.59 -54.70 85.67
C LEU A 829 6.06 -54.51 85.26
N THR A 830 6.51 -53.26 85.24
CA THR A 830 7.89 -52.91 84.88
C THR A 830 8.67 -52.46 86.10
N ALA A 831 9.90 -52.98 86.22
CA ALA A 831 10.90 -52.48 87.15
C ALA A 831 12.23 -52.33 86.44
N ASN A 832 12.88 -51.20 86.65
CA ASN A 832 14.28 -51.00 86.26
C ASN A 832 15.17 -51.70 87.30
N GLY A 833 16.32 -52.22 86.91
CA GLY A 833 17.21 -52.95 87.80
C GLY A 833 18.07 -53.96 87.05
N ALA A 834 19.09 -54.51 87.73
CA ALA A 834 19.84 -55.65 87.21
C ALA A 834 18.92 -56.88 87.05
N GLN A 835 19.08 -57.62 85.96
CA GLN A 835 18.24 -58.79 85.61
C GLN A 835 18.88 -60.11 86.10
N PRO A 836 18.08 -61.16 86.37
CA PRO A 836 16.62 -61.23 86.27
C PRO A 836 15.91 -60.59 87.48
N ILE A 837 14.75 -59.98 87.22
CA ILE A 837 13.83 -59.48 88.25
C ILE A 837 12.64 -60.44 88.38
N THR A 838 12.39 -60.95 89.59
CA THR A 838 11.21 -61.78 89.94
C THR A 838 10.17 -60.98 90.72
N TRP A 839 8.93 -61.43 90.64
CA TRP A 839 7.72 -60.72 91.07
C TRP A 839 6.83 -61.58 91.96
N ALA A 840 6.23 -60.98 92.99
CA ALA A 840 5.26 -61.65 93.87
C ALA A 840 4.25 -60.66 94.46
N ILE A 841 3.00 -61.09 94.63
CA ILE A 841 2.03 -60.34 95.46
C ILE A 841 2.25 -60.73 96.92
N THR A 842 2.51 -59.73 97.77
CA THR A 842 2.90 -59.92 99.18
C THR A 842 1.83 -59.45 100.17
N ALA A 843 0.85 -58.66 99.72
CA ALA A 843 -0.39 -58.38 100.46
C ALA A 843 -1.55 -58.08 99.50
N GLY A 844 -2.79 -58.24 99.97
CA GLY A 844 -4.00 -58.10 99.15
C GLY A 844 -4.18 -59.24 98.14
N SER A 845 -5.02 -59.01 97.13
CA SER A 845 -5.27 -59.96 96.02
C SER A 845 -5.64 -59.22 94.74
N LEU A 846 -5.46 -59.88 93.60
CA LEU A 846 -5.98 -59.42 92.30
C LEU A 846 -7.51 -59.56 92.23
N PRO A 847 -8.17 -58.88 91.28
CA PRO A 847 -9.54 -59.19 90.88
C PRO A 847 -9.70 -60.65 90.44
N ASP A 848 -10.88 -61.24 90.67
CA ASP A 848 -11.18 -62.61 90.24
C ASP A 848 -10.99 -62.77 88.73
N GLY A 849 -10.27 -63.82 88.34
CA GLY A 849 -9.92 -64.12 86.94
C GLY A 849 -8.57 -63.56 86.47
N LEU A 850 -7.85 -62.77 87.29
CA LEU A 850 -6.50 -62.28 87.00
C LEU A 850 -5.41 -62.95 87.86
N ALA A 851 -4.23 -63.17 87.28
CA ALA A 851 -3.06 -63.74 87.97
C ALA A 851 -1.74 -63.05 87.56
N LEU A 852 -0.77 -63.00 88.48
CA LEU A 852 0.58 -62.46 88.26
C LEU A 852 1.57 -63.59 87.90
N GLY A 853 2.26 -63.47 86.76
CA GLY A 853 3.41 -64.30 86.42
C GLY A 853 4.68 -63.87 87.16
N SER A 854 5.22 -64.74 88.01
CA SER A 854 6.36 -64.42 88.88
C SER A 854 7.65 -64.04 88.14
N ASP A 855 7.87 -64.65 86.99
CA ASP A 855 9.15 -64.54 86.27
C ASP A 855 9.07 -63.52 85.11
N THR A 856 7.89 -62.93 84.91
CA THR A 856 7.58 -62.01 83.80
C THR A 856 7.00 -60.68 84.24
N GLY A 857 6.49 -60.57 85.48
CA GLY A 857 5.78 -59.38 85.97
C GLY A 857 4.38 -59.20 85.36
N VAL A 858 3.90 -60.15 84.53
CA VAL A 858 2.65 -59.99 83.79
C VAL A 858 1.44 -60.31 84.67
N ILE A 859 0.58 -59.30 84.92
CA ILE A 859 -0.78 -59.51 85.41
C ILE A 859 -1.65 -59.81 84.19
N SER A 860 -2.20 -61.02 84.10
CA SER A 860 -3.03 -61.43 82.96
C SER A 860 -4.18 -62.35 83.33
N GLY A 861 -5.18 -62.40 82.44
CA GLY A 861 -6.38 -63.20 82.58
C GLY A 861 -7.60 -62.48 81.99
N THR A 862 -8.79 -62.84 82.43
CA THR A 862 -10.04 -62.13 82.07
C THR A 862 -10.76 -61.80 83.36
N PRO A 863 -10.99 -60.52 83.71
CA PRO A 863 -11.67 -60.16 84.95
C PRO A 863 -13.12 -60.65 84.89
N THR A 864 -13.52 -61.45 85.86
CA THR A 864 -14.87 -62.03 85.94
C THR A 864 -15.82 -61.26 86.85
N SER A 865 -15.40 -60.09 87.35
CA SER A 865 -16.20 -59.20 88.19
C SER A 865 -15.73 -57.75 88.05
N THR A 866 -16.69 -56.82 88.08
CA THR A 866 -16.44 -55.38 88.12
C THR A 866 -16.21 -54.88 89.54
N GLY A 867 -15.27 -53.93 89.70
CA GLY A 867 -14.89 -53.35 90.98
C GLY A 867 -13.43 -52.89 90.97
N THR A 868 -12.92 -52.48 92.14
CA THR A 868 -11.51 -52.11 92.33
C THR A 868 -10.86 -53.04 93.37
N SER A 869 -9.71 -53.63 93.05
CA SER A 869 -8.92 -54.44 93.98
C SER A 869 -7.56 -53.80 94.24
N VAL A 870 -7.14 -53.75 95.51
CA VAL A 870 -5.86 -53.16 95.96
C VAL A 870 -4.95 -54.26 96.49
N PHE A 871 -3.68 -54.24 96.08
CA PHE A 871 -2.68 -55.25 96.44
C PHE A 871 -1.26 -54.69 96.43
N THR A 872 -0.37 -55.29 97.21
CA THR A 872 1.05 -54.95 97.24
C THR A 872 1.84 -55.97 96.41
N VAL A 873 2.60 -55.49 95.44
CA VAL A 873 3.52 -56.31 94.63
C VAL A 873 4.98 -55.99 94.99
N THR A 874 5.81 -57.01 94.98
CA THR A 874 7.24 -56.95 95.29
C THR A 874 8.06 -57.42 94.10
N ALA A 875 9.07 -56.64 93.71
CA ALA A 875 10.04 -56.95 92.66
C ALA A 875 11.42 -57.20 93.30
N SER A 876 12.12 -58.27 92.91
CA SER A 876 13.35 -58.75 93.55
C SER A 876 14.42 -59.17 92.54
N ASN A 877 15.69 -58.86 92.80
CA ASN A 877 16.85 -59.39 92.07
C ASN A 877 17.97 -59.79 93.04
N SER A 878 19.16 -60.14 92.52
CA SER A 878 20.33 -60.53 93.33
C SER A 878 20.93 -59.42 94.21
N TYR A 879 20.54 -58.16 94.01
CA TYR A 879 21.03 -56.99 94.73
C TYR A 879 20.04 -56.47 95.78
N GLY A 880 18.74 -56.75 95.64
CA GLY A 880 17.72 -56.34 96.60
C GLY A 880 16.29 -56.52 96.09
N SER A 881 15.33 -56.00 96.85
CA SER A 881 13.90 -56.03 96.51
C SER A 881 13.18 -54.75 96.94
N VAL A 882 12.17 -54.35 96.17
CA VAL A 882 11.27 -53.21 96.49
C VAL A 882 9.82 -53.66 96.42
N SER A 883 8.94 -53.03 97.19
CA SER A 883 7.49 -53.30 97.18
C SER A 883 6.70 -52.03 96.89
N LYS A 884 5.57 -52.15 96.19
CA LYS A 884 4.67 -51.06 95.82
C LYS A 884 3.22 -51.52 95.92
N GLU A 885 2.37 -50.67 96.49
CA GLU A 885 0.91 -50.88 96.47
C GLU A 885 0.36 -50.38 95.14
N LEU A 886 -0.54 -51.15 94.54
CA LEU A 886 -1.19 -50.88 93.25
C LEU A 886 -2.68 -51.25 93.35
N SER A 887 -3.48 -50.79 92.39
CA SER A 887 -4.87 -51.22 92.24
C SER A 887 -5.29 -51.39 90.79
N ILE A 888 -6.32 -52.19 90.53
CA ILE A 888 -6.94 -52.39 89.21
C ILE A 888 -8.45 -52.14 89.34
N THR A 889 -9.00 -51.38 88.39
CA THR A 889 -10.45 -51.15 88.16
C THR A 889 -10.85 -51.71 86.77
N VAL A 890 -12.14 -51.85 86.43
CA VAL A 890 -12.64 -52.58 85.24
C VAL A 890 -13.70 -51.75 84.44
N GLN A 891 -13.42 -51.39 83.16
CA GLN A 891 -14.08 -50.38 82.25
C GLN A 891 -14.10 -50.66 80.68
N ALA A 892 -13.59 -49.76 79.73
CA ALA A 892 -13.55 -49.79 78.19
C ALA A 892 -12.80 -48.60 77.41
N GLY A 893 -12.55 -48.59 76.05
CA GLY A 893 -11.99 -47.43 75.21
C GLY A 893 -11.71 -47.56 73.63
N ASN A 894 -11.43 -46.46 72.82
CA ASN A 894 -11.24 -46.32 71.29
C ASN A 894 -10.69 -44.86 70.83
N THR A 895 -10.29 -44.29 69.62
CA THR A 895 -9.73 -44.55 68.20
C THR A 895 -9.53 -43.23 67.31
N ILE A 896 -8.85 -43.17 66.08
CA ILE A 896 -8.95 -42.21 64.84
C ILE A 896 -7.61 -41.64 64.12
N VAL A 897 -7.63 -40.89 62.95
CA VAL A 897 -6.57 -40.47 61.89
C VAL A 897 -6.77 -38.98 61.30
N ASP A 898 -6.20 -38.24 60.27
CA ASP A 898 -5.31 -38.23 58.99
C ASP A 898 -4.91 -36.73 58.53
N LYS A 899 -4.28 -36.14 57.42
CA LYS A 899 -3.61 -36.50 56.08
C LYS A 899 -2.48 -35.56 55.37
N GLU A 900 -2.69 -34.60 54.39
CA GLU A 900 -1.78 -34.29 53.15
C GLU A 900 -1.53 -32.80 52.55
N GLY A 901 -0.71 -32.54 51.47
CA GLY A 901 -0.35 -31.23 50.69
C GLY A 901 0.51 -31.39 49.35
N THR A 902 1.09 -30.49 48.44
CA THR A 902 1.31 -28.99 48.10
C THR A 902 1.69 -28.66 46.55
N ALA A 903 2.29 -27.51 46.07
CA ALA A 903 2.45 -27.07 44.60
C ALA A 903 3.63 -26.06 44.11
N PRO A 904 3.61 -25.36 42.88
CA PRO A 904 4.31 -24.05 42.48
C PRO A 904 3.83 -23.15 41.20
N TYR A 905 4.06 -21.78 41.06
CA TYR A 905 3.29 -20.69 40.24
C TYR A 905 3.98 -19.90 39.01
N ASP A 906 3.58 -18.77 38.26
CA ASP A 906 2.90 -17.39 38.46
C ASP A 906 2.50 -16.43 37.25
N GLU A 907 1.31 -15.74 37.22
CA GLU A 907 1.09 -14.29 36.76
C GLU A 907 -0.23 -13.50 37.21
N LYS A 908 -0.24 -13.00 38.45
CA LYS A 908 -1.01 -11.91 39.15
C LYS A 908 -2.28 -11.11 38.63
N THR A 909 -3.42 -11.33 39.32
CA THR A 909 -4.59 -10.42 39.56
C THR A 909 -5.11 -10.51 41.03
N SER A 910 -6.04 -9.65 41.49
CA SER A 910 -6.31 -9.44 42.94
C SER A 910 -7.53 -10.19 43.54
N VAL A 911 -7.35 -10.81 44.71
CA VAL A 911 -8.41 -11.44 45.52
C VAL A 911 -8.93 -10.51 46.63
N GLU A 912 -10.25 -10.43 46.83
CA GLU A 912 -10.90 -9.69 47.94
C GLU A 912 -11.31 -10.63 49.08
N ASN A 913 -10.36 -11.00 49.95
CA ASN A 913 -10.59 -11.77 51.19
C ASN A 913 -10.05 -11.03 52.43
N ASP A 914 -10.50 -11.40 53.63
CA ASP A 914 -9.94 -10.89 54.89
C ASP A 914 -8.48 -11.40 55.08
N PRO A 915 -7.51 -10.54 55.45
CA PRO A 915 -6.15 -10.98 55.78
C PRO A 915 -6.05 -12.11 56.81
N ALA A 916 -7.02 -12.27 57.71
CA ALA A 916 -7.10 -13.39 58.65
C ALA A 916 -7.42 -14.72 57.95
N GLU A 917 -8.37 -14.72 57.02
CA GLU A 917 -8.73 -15.90 56.21
C GLU A 917 -7.57 -16.28 55.26
N VAL A 918 -6.91 -15.28 54.68
CA VAL A 918 -5.70 -15.47 53.85
C VAL A 918 -4.57 -16.12 54.65
N ARG A 919 -4.31 -15.69 55.90
CA ARG A 919 -3.32 -16.33 56.77
C ARG A 919 -3.70 -17.78 57.11
N ALA A 920 -4.98 -18.07 57.32
CA ALA A 920 -5.45 -19.42 57.61
C ALA A 920 -5.12 -20.41 56.47
N LEU A 921 -5.34 -20.02 55.21
CA LEU A 921 -5.00 -20.85 54.03
C LEU A 921 -3.52 -21.23 53.96
N VAL A 922 -2.61 -20.33 54.35
CA VAL A 922 -1.15 -20.51 54.21
C VAL A 922 -0.51 -21.16 55.45
N SER A 923 -1.18 -21.11 56.60
CA SER A 923 -0.67 -21.52 57.92
C SER A 923 -0.14 -22.97 58.01
N GLY A 924 -0.56 -23.86 57.12
CA GLY A 924 -0.10 -25.25 57.07
C GLY A 924 1.19 -25.47 56.26
N VAL A 925 1.70 -24.48 55.53
CA VAL A 925 2.81 -24.64 54.57
C VAL A 925 4.10 -23.95 55.03
N THR A 926 3.99 -22.76 55.62
CA THR A 926 5.13 -21.99 56.15
C THR A 926 4.73 -21.22 57.41
N PRO A 927 5.62 -21.05 58.42
CA PRO A 927 5.38 -20.12 59.52
C PRO A 927 5.23 -18.68 58.99
N VAL A 928 4.18 -17.99 59.42
CA VAL A 928 3.91 -16.59 59.07
C VAL A 928 3.74 -15.79 60.37
N ASP A 929 4.57 -14.77 60.56
CA ASP A 929 4.49 -13.89 61.73
C ASP A 929 3.31 -12.92 61.62
N GLU A 930 2.71 -12.47 62.74
CA GLU A 930 1.62 -11.49 62.71
C GLU A 930 2.01 -10.19 61.98
N SER A 931 3.29 -9.81 62.01
CA SER A 931 3.86 -8.65 61.32
C SER A 931 4.13 -8.86 59.83
N ASP A 932 4.11 -10.10 59.33
CA ASP A 932 4.31 -10.36 57.90
C ASP A 932 3.10 -9.90 57.09
N THR A 933 3.32 -9.55 55.82
CA THR A 933 2.28 -9.23 54.86
C THR A 933 2.08 -10.41 53.91
N VAL A 934 0.84 -10.92 53.84
CA VAL A 934 0.45 -12.00 52.93
C VAL A 934 -0.46 -11.44 51.84
N ARG A 935 -0.26 -11.84 50.60
CA ARG A 935 -1.08 -11.43 49.43
C ARG A 935 -1.53 -12.65 48.65
N LEU A 936 -2.83 -12.72 48.35
CA LEU A 936 -3.38 -13.66 47.37
C LEU A 936 -3.48 -13.01 45.99
N ILE A 937 -3.09 -13.77 44.98
CA ILE A 937 -2.70 -13.26 43.67
C ILE A 937 -3.03 -14.35 42.63
N LEU A 938 -3.77 -14.02 41.57
CA LEU A 938 -4.41 -14.95 40.61
C LEU A 938 -3.82 -14.88 39.20
N ASN A 939 -3.37 -16.00 38.61
CA ASN A 939 -2.88 -16.01 37.24
C ASN A 939 -4.07 -15.86 36.27
N THR A 940 -3.90 -15.10 35.19
CA THR A 940 -4.91 -14.90 34.13
C THR A 940 -4.31 -15.05 32.73
N ASP A 941 -3.54 -16.11 32.50
CA ASP A 941 -2.98 -16.45 31.19
C ASP A 941 -4.10 -16.68 30.14
N SER A 942 -4.14 -15.86 29.09
CA SER A 942 -5.05 -16.06 27.96
C SER A 942 -4.50 -17.07 26.96
N LYS A 943 -5.11 -18.25 26.87
CA LYS A 943 -4.74 -19.31 25.91
C LYS A 943 -5.49 -19.16 24.58
N ASP A 944 -4.74 -18.98 23.50
CA ASP A 944 -5.25 -19.13 22.12
C ASP A 944 -5.62 -20.60 21.84
N GLU A 945 -6.74 -20.84 21.13
CA GLU A 945 -7.22 -22.21 20.80
C GLU A 945 -6.17 -23.06 20.06
N GLY A 946 -5.22 -22.43 19.36
CA GLY A 946 -4.15 -23.11 18.63
C GLY A 946 -3.06 -23.73 19.51
N ASN A 947 -2.95 -23.36 20.78
CA ASN A 947 -1.90 -23.81 21.72
C ASN A 947 -2.39 -24.80 22.79
N LEU A 948 -3.65 -25.21 22.75
CA LEU A 948 -4.22 -26.18 23.70
C LEU A 948 -3.63 -27.59 23.49
N SER A 949 -3.49 -28.36 24.56
CA SER A 949 -3.26 -29.82 24.50
C SER A 949 -4.50 -30.56 23.95
N ASP A 950 -4.41 -31.86 23.66
CA ASP A 950 -5.53 -32.58 23.05
C ASP A 950 -6.69 -32.82 24.04
N ASP A 951 -6.38 -33.05 25.32
CA ASP A 951 -7.39 -33.14 26.40
C ASP A 951 -8.09 -31.79 26.63
N GLU A 952 -7.36 -30.67 26.55
CA GLU A 952 -7.93 -29.31 26.62
C GLU A 952 -8.84 -29.00 25.41
N LYS A 953 -8.56 -29.56 24.21
CA LYS A 953 -9.46 -29.41 23.04
C LYS A 953 -10.77 -30.17 23.24
N GLU A 954 -10.74 -31.39 23.77
CA GLU A 954 -11.95 -32.17 24.07
C GLU A 954 -12.82 -31.48 25.14
N ALA A 955 -12.18 -30.84 26.13
CA ALA A 955 -12.85 -29.95 27.09
C ALA A 955 -13.51 -28.74 26.39
N VAL A 956 -12.80 -28.06 25.49
CA VAL A 956 -13.32 -26.89 24.75
C VAL A 956 -14.51 -27.23 23.86
N ASP A 957 -14.47 -28.33 23.11
CA ASP A 957 -15.59 -28.76 22.27
C ASP A 957 -16.80 -29.19 23.11
N THR A 958 -16.58 -29.81 24.28
CA THR A 958 -17.63 -30.09 25.26
C THR A 958 -18.28 -28.80 25.78
N ILE A 959 -17.48 -27.78 26.13
CA ILE A 959 -17.96 -26.46 26.58
C ILE A 959 -18.75 -25.76 25.47
N LYS A 960 -18.30 -25.80 24.21
CA LYS A 960 -19.04 -25.24 23.06
C LYS A 960 -20.41 -25.91 22.91
N GLY A 961 -20.47 -27.24 22.95
CA GLY A 961 -21.75 -27.97 22.91
C GLY A 961 -22.69 -27.64 24.08
N MET A 962 -22.15 -27.46 25.29
CA MET A 962 -22.96 -27.05 26.46
C MET A 962 -23.41 -25.59 26.39
N ALA A 963 -22.60 -24.69 25.84
CA ALA A 963 -22.97 -23.30 25.62
C ALA A 963 -24.08 -23.18 24.57
N GLU A 964 -23.92 -23.83 23.41
CA GLU A 964 -24.94 -23.88 22.35
C GLU A 964 -26.27 -24.45 22.86
N ALA A 965 -26.23 -25.52 23.67
CA ALA A 965 -27.41 -26.11 24.29
C ALA A 965 -28.17 -25.18 25.26
N ASN A 966 -27.50 -24.13 25.77
CA ASN A 966 -28.08 -23.10 26.64
C ASN A 966 -28.27 -21.74 25.93
N GLY A 967 -28.02 -21.64 24.61
CA GLY A 967 -28.15 -20.40 23.85
C GLY A 967 -27.01 -19.38 24.06
N LEU A 968 -25.89 -19.82 24.63
CA LEU A 968 -24.72 -19.01 24.94
C LEU A 968 -23.67 -19.09 23.81
N THR A 969 -22.97 -17.98 23.56
CA THR A 969 -21.78 -17.95 22.69
C THR A 969 -20.52 -17.96 23.54
N VAL A 970 -19.58 -18.89 23.30
CA VAL A 970 -18.26 -18.89 23.96
C VAL A 970 -17.37 -17.81 23.34
N GLY A 971 -16.73 -16.97 24.16
CA GLY A 971 -15.98 -15.80 23.71
C GLY A 971 -14.48 -15.82 23.97
N SER A 972 -14.01 -16.49 25.02
CA SER A 972 -12.57 -16.58 25.38
C SER A 972 -12.30 -17.65 26.43
N PHE A 973 -11.09 -18.18 26.42
CA PHE A 973 -10.57 -19.09 27.46
C PHE A 973 -9.47 -18.38 28.27
N VAL A 974 -9.43 -18.66 29.56
CA VAL A 974 -8.43 -18.13 30.50
C VAL A 974 -7.99 -19.27 31.41
N ASP A 975 -6.70 -19.49 31.56
CA ASP A 975 -6.18 -20.40 32.58
C ASP A 975 -6.04 -19.63 33.89
N LEU A 976 -6.66 -20.12 34.97
CA LEU A 976 -6.51 -19.51 36.29
C LEU A 976 -5.62 -20.36 37.18
N THR A 977 -4.83 -19.67 37.98
CA THR A 977 -4.02 -20.27 39.03
C THR A 977 -3.98 -19.30 40.22
N LEU A 978 -3.59 -19.71 41.43
CA LEU A 978 -3.45 -18.82 42.58
C LEU A 978 -2.06 -19.00 43.24
N ILE A 979 -1.40 -17.93 43.71
CA ILE A 979 -0.42 -17.99 44.81
C ILE A 979 -0.96 -17.33 46.08
N TYR A 980 -0.34 -17.73 47.17
CA TYR A 980 0.08 -16.78 48.20
C TYR A 980 1.51 -16.25 48.00
N GLU A 981 1.73 -14.97 48.29
CA GLU A 981 3.05 -14.37 48.47
C GLU A 981 3.17 -13.86 49.92
N VAL A 982 4.25 -14.21 50.61
CA VAL A 982 4.56 -13.70 51.96
C VAL A 982 5.77 -12.78 51.87
N THR A 983 5.63 -11.56 52.39
CA THR A 983 6.72 -10.58 52.57
C THR A 983 6.85 -10.21 54.04
N ASP A 984 8.08 -10.08 54.54
CA ASP A 984 8.34 -9.67 55.92
C ASP A 984 7.94 -8.21 56.19
N ALA A 985 8.08 -7.78 57.45
CA ALA A 985 7.78 -6.41 57.88
C ALA A 985 8.67 -5.32 57.22
N ASN A 986 9.76 -5.70 56.55
CA ASN A 986 10.67 -4.81 55.81
C ASN A 986 10.41 -4.83 54.30
N GLY A 987 9.54 -5.72 53.80
CA GLY A 987 9.22 -5.91 52.38
C GLY A 987 10.02 -7.00 51.67
N ALA A 988 10.82 -7.80 52.37
CA ALA A 988 11.59 -8.91 51.77
C ALA A 988 10.72 -10.17 51.63
N GLN A 989 10.77 -10.83 50.47
CA GLN A 989 9.93 -12.00 50.17
C GLN A 989 10.38 -13.25 50.96
N LYS A 990 9.50 -13.75 51.82
CA LYS A 990 9.68 -14.97 52.64
C LYS A 990 9.27 -16.25 51.88
N ALA A 991 8.17 -16.23 51.12
CA ALA A 991 7.64 -17.40 50.40
C ALA A 991 6.73 -17.02 49.22
N ARG A 992 6.60 -17.92 48.23
CA ARG A 992 5.64 -17.85 47.12
C ARG A 992 5.40 -19.25 46.53
N ASP A 993 4.17 -19.78 46.63
CA ASP A 993 3.81 -21.15 46.19
C ASP A 993 2.33 -21.23 45.70
N GLN A 994 2.05 -22.11 44.74
CA GLN A 994 0.72 -22.32 44.17
C GLN A 994 -0.28 -22.82 45.21
N ILE A 995 -1.50 -22.34 45.08
CA ILE A 995 -2.70 -22.95 45.63
C ILE A 995 -3.48 -23.48 44.42
N LYS A 996 -3.33 -24.77 44.12
CA LYS A 996 -4.08 -25.43 43.02
C LYS A 996 -5.56 -25.64 43.39
N GLU A 997 -5.82 -25.97 44.65
CA GLU A 997 -7.16 -26.16 45.22
C GLU A 997 -7.20 -25.70 46.68
N THR A 998 -8.39 -25.42 47.20
CA THR A 998 -8.64 -25.06 48.61
C THR A 998 -9.73 -25.94 49.21
N SER A 999 -9.66 -26.18 50.52
CA SER A 999 -10.69 -26.90 51.29
C SER A 999 -11.99 -26.10 51.44
N THR A 1000 -11.91 -24.78 51.39
CA THR A 1000 -13.04 -23.83 51.40
C THR A 1000 -13.01 -22.95 50.14
N PRO A 1001 -14.15 -22.71 49.45
CA PRO A 1001 -14.20 -21.74 48.36
C PRO A 1001 -13.76 -20.34 48.79
N ILE A 1002 -13.13 -19.61 47.86
CA ILE A 1002 -12.77 -18.19 48.01
C ILE A 1002 -13.42 -17.36 46.90
N LYS A 1003 -13.53 -16.05 47.13
CA LYS A 1003 -14.13 -15.13 46.16
C LYS A 1003 -13.10 -14.60 45.17
N VAL A 1004 -13.45 -14.69 43.90
CA VAL A 1004 -12.59 -14.30 42.78
C VAL A 1004 -13.38 -13.43 41.81
N LYS A 1005 -12.81 -12.27 41.45
CA LYS A 1005 -13.33 -11.41 40.39
C LYS A 1005 -12.68 -11.78 39.06
N PHE A 1006 -13.41 -12.53 38.23
CA PHE A 1006 -13.00 -12.90 36.88
C PHE A 1006 -13.09 -11.67 35.96
N PRO A 1007 -11.98 -11.15 35.41
CA PRO A 1007 -12.04 -10.03 34.48
C PRO A 1007 -12.63 -10.45 33.13
N ILE A 1008 -13.58 -9.69 32.61
CA ILE A 1008 -14.10 -9.88 31.24
C ILE A 1008 -13.14 -9.20 30.25
N PRO A 1009 -12.62 -9.88 29.21
CA PRO A 1009 -11.77 -9.26 28.20
C PRO A 1009 -12.44 -8.05 27.51
N PRO A 1010 -11.75 -6.91 27.33
CA PRO A 1010 -12.36 -5.67 26.81
C PRO A 1010 -13.13 -5.82 25.49
N GLY A 1011 -12.69 -6.70 24.59
CA GLY A 1011 -13.37 -6.96 23.32
C GLY A 1011 -14.73 -7.66 23.42
N LEU A 1012 -15.05 -8.29 24.55
CA LEU A 1012 -16.34 -8.96 24.80
C LEU A 1012 -17.37 -8.06 25.49
N ARG A 1013 -16.92 -6.96 26.12
CA ARG A 1013 -17.75 -6.07 26.94
C ARG A 1013 -18.76 -5.30 26.08
N LYS A 1014 -20.04 -5.45 26.39
CA LYS A 1014 -21.15 -4.64 25.85
C LYS A 1014 -22.11 -4.27 26.98
N SER A 1015 -22.68 -3.08 26.94
CA SER A 1015 -23.67 -2.64 27.94
C SER A 1015 -24.88 -3.59 27.94
N GLY A 1016 -25.28 -4.07 29.11
CA GLY A 1016 -26.41 -4.99 29.30
C GLY A 1016 -26.14 -6.47 28.95
N ARG A 1017 -24.95 -6.84 28.47
CA ARG A 1017 -24.61 -8.25 28.18
C ARG A 1017 -24.32 -9.01 29.48
N LEU A 1018 -24.93 -10.19 29.62
CA LEU A 1018 -24.65 -11.16 30.68
C LEU A 1018 -23.58 -12.14 30.24
N PHE A 1019 -22.63 -12.42 31.13
CA PHE A 1019 -21.55 -13.38 30.99
C PHE A 1019 -21.76 -14.55 31.97
N SER A 1020 -21.35 -15.75 31.55
CA SER A 1020 -21.33 -16.98 32.35
C SER A 1020 -19.92 -17.55 32.36
N ILE A 1021 -19.41 -17.86 33.56
CA ILE A 1021 -18.08 -18.44 33.77
C ILE A 1021 -18.23 -19.96 33.92
N PHE A 1022 -17.63 -20.72 33.01
CA PHE A 1022 -17.63 -22.18 33.02
C PHE A 1022 -16.33 -22.73 33.62
N ARG A 1023 -16.44 -23.64 34.60
CA ARG A 1023 -15.34 -24.40 35.21
C ARG A 1023 -15.22 -25.78 34.58
N PHE A 1024 -14.01 -26.18 34.18
CA PHE A 1024 -13.73 -27.55 33.76
C PHE A 1024 -13.38 -28.45 34.94
N HIS A 1025 -13.79 -29.72 34.88
CA HIS A 1025 -13.44 -30.79 35.82
C HIS A 1025 -13.64 -32.18 35.18
N ASP A 1026 -13.10 -33.24 35.79
CA ASP A 1026 -13.01 -34.59 35.21
C ASP A 1026 -14.34 -35.26 34.78
N SER A 1027 -15.49 -34.69 35.17
CA SER A 1027 -16.83 -35.15 34.78
C SER A 1027 -17.62 -34.18 33.88
N GLY A 1028 -17.00 -33.10 33.41
CA GLY A 1028 -17.59 -32.17 32.45
C GLY A 1028 -17.29 -30.70 32.73
N ALA A 1029 -18.19 -29.81 32.29
CA ALA A 1029 -18.14 -28.38 32.59
C ALA A 1029 -19.39 -27.94 33.36
N GLU A 1030 -19.23 -26.96 34.24
CA GLU A 1030 -20.32 -26.37 35.04
C GLU A 1030 -20.24 -24.85 35.06
N ILE A 1031 -21.38 -24.15 35.18
CA ILE A 1031 -21.40 -22.69 35.34
C ILE A 1031 -21.20 -22.36 36.83
N ILE A 1032 -20.13 -21.65 37.17
CA ILE A 1032 -19.80 -21.29 38.57
C ILE A 1032 -20.12 -19.83 38.94
N GLY A 1033 -20.50 -19.00 37.97
CA GLY A 1033 -20.95 -17.64 38.23
C GLY A 1033 -21.47 -16.94 36.98
N THR A 1034 -22.36 -15.97 37.18
CA THR A 1034 -22.96 -15.17 36.12
C THR A 1034 -23.04 -13.70 36.53
N GLY A 1035 -22.87 -12.78 35.59
CA GLY A 1035 -22.86 -11.35 35.88
C GLY A 1035 -22.73 -10.46 34.65
N SER A 1036 -22.76 -9.13 34.85
CA SER A 1036 -22.63 -8.14 33.77
C SER A 1036 -21.75 -6.97 34.20
N GLY A 1037 -20.79 -6.61 33.35
CA GLY A 1037 -19.84 -5.52 33.62
C GLY A 1037 -18.42 -5.84 33.14
N ASP A 1038 -17.44 -5.23 33.80
CA ASP A 1038 -16.01 -5.42 33.52
C ASP A 1038 -15.44 -6.72 34.14
N ALA A 1039 -16.14 -7.32 35.09
CA ALA A 1039 -15.78 -8.56 35.78
C ALA A 1039 -17.03 -9.32 36.26
N VAL A 1040 -16.86 -10.58 36.66
CA VAL A 1040 -17.88 -11.43 37.32
C VAL A 1040 -17.31 -11.98 38.63
N ASP A 1041 -18.03 -11.80 39.73
CA ASP A 1041 -17.72 -12.45 41.01
C ASP A 1041 -18.09 -13.94 40.97
N VAL A 1042 -17.19 -14.82 41.41
CA VAL A 1042 -17.48 -16.25 41.61
C VAL A 1042 -16.91 -16.72 42.95
N ASP A 1043 -17.54 -17.74 43.54
CA ASP A 1043 -16.96 -18.53 44.63
C ASP A 1043 -16.33 -19.80 44.02
N THR A 1044 -15.01 -19.99 44.13
CA THR A 1044 -14.32 -21.21 43.65
C THR A 1044 -13.26 -21.72 44.60
N ASN A 1045 -13.02 -23.04 44.54
CA ASN A 1045 -12.07 -23.78 45.35
C ASN A 1045 -11.05 -24.60 44.53
N LYS A 1046 -11.01 -24.37 43.21
CA LYS A 1046 -10.10 -25.03 42.25
C LYS A 1046 -9.62 -24.01 41.24
N PHE A 1047 -8.35 -24.09 40.84
CA PHE A 1047 -7.75 -23.15 39.88
C PHE A 1047 -7.16 -23.94 38.70
N SER A 1048 -7.77 -23.75 37.53
CA SER A 1048 -7.55 -24.50 36.28
C SER A 1048 -8.12 -23.68 35.09
N MET A 1049 -8.26 -24.29 33.92
CA MET A 1049 -8.86 -23.64 32.75
C MET A 1049 -10.35 -23.30 32.94
N TYR A 1050 -10.70 -22.05 32.63
CA TYR A 1050 -12.05 -21.51 32.62
C TYR A 1050 -12.43 -20.97 31.24
N ALA A 1051 -13.73 -21.00 30.92
CA ALA A 1051 -14.28 -20.42 29.70
C ALA A 1051 -15.32 -19.33 30.00
N ILE A 1052 -15.27 -18.24 29.24
CA ILE A 1052 -16.23 -17.15 29.32
C ILE A 1052 -17.21 -17.28 28.15
N ALA A 1053 -18.49 -17.47 28.45
CA ALA A 1053 -19.57 -17.42 27.46
C ALA A 1053 -20.54 -16.27 27.78
N TYR A 1054 -21.38 -15.88 26.82
CA TYR A 1054 -22.37 -14.81 26.98
C TYR A 1054 -23.65 -15.07 26.21
N GLU A 1055 -24.76 -14.53 26.69
CA GLU A 1055 -26.00 -14.45 25.92
C GLU A 1055 -25.96 -13.23 25.00
N ASP A 1056 -26.33 -13.40 23.72
CA ASP A 1056 -26.83 -12.31 22.89
C ASP A 1056 -28.38 -12.41 22.85
N GLY A 1057 -28.96 -12.26 24.05
CA GLY A 1057 -30.37 -12.55 24.38
C GLY A 1057 -31.27 -11.31 24.54
N ALA A 1058 -32.58 -11.54 24.36
CA ALA A 1058 -33.66 -10.56 24.22
C ALA A 1058 -33.77 -9.43 25.29
N ALA A 1059 -34.21 -8.25 24.85
CA ALA A 1059 -34.44 -7.09 25.72
C ALA A 1059 -35.70 -7.22 26.63
N PRO A 1060 -35.63 -6.82 27.91
CA PRO A 1060 -36.79 -6.61 28.77
C PRO A 1060 -37.51 -5.29 28.47
N ALA A 1061 -38.81 -5.24 28.77
CA ALA A 1061 -39.73 -4.23 28.25
C ALA A 1061 -39.58 -2.80 28.85
N GLU A 1062 -39.75 -1.80 27.99
CA GLU A 1062 -40.53 -0.59 28.32
C GLU A 1062 -41.34 -0.12 27.09
N ASP A 1063 -42.20 0.89 27.26
CA ASP A 1063 -43.49 0.92 26.56
C ASP A 1063 -43.50 1.51 25.12
N SER A 1064 -44.48 1.00 24.35
CA SER A 1064 -44.99 1.41 23.05
C SER A 1064 -44.49 2.71 22.38
N GLU A 1065 -43.49 2.59 21.48
CA GLU A 1065 -43.80 2.57 20.03
C GLU A 1065 -42.66 2.02 19.13
N LYS A 1066 -43.04 1.47 17.97
CA LYS A 1066 -42.16 0.65 17.12
C LYS A 1066 -41.16 1.47 16.29
N LYS A 1067 -39.87 1.41 16.61
CA LYS A 1067 -38.78 1.58 15.62
C LYS A 1067 -38.13 0.26 15.21
N VAL A 1068 -38.83 -0.39 14.27
CA VAL A 1068 -38.35 -1.51 13.46
C VAL A 1068 -37.00 -1.15 12.81
N VAL A 1069 -36.02 -2.06 12.83
CA VAL A 1069 -34.93 -2.06 11.84
C VAL A 1069 -35.57 -2.33 10.48
N ARG A 1070 -35.95 -1.25 9.79
CA ARG A 1070 -36.39 -1.34 8.40
C ARG A 1070 -35.19 -1.77 7.55
N PRO A 1071 -35.40 -2.38 6.37
CA PRO A 1071 -34.45 -2.20 5.29
C PRO A 1071 -34.33 -0.69 5.03
N HIS A 1072 -33.27 -0.08 5.57
CA HIS A 1072 -32.91 1.30 5.32
C HIS A 1072 -31.94 1.32 4.15
N THR A 1073 -32.09 2.27 3.24
CA THR A 1073 -31.08 2.49 2.20
C THR A 1073 -29.84 3.01 2.90
N HIS A 1074 -28.80 2.17 3.04
CA HIS A 1074 -27.60 2.52 3.79
C HIS A 1074 -27.02 3.85 3.27
N THR A 1075 -27.18 4.89 4.07
CA THR A 1075 -26.66 6.22 3.78
C THR A 1075 -25.30 6.30 4.44
N TYR A 1076 -24.27 5.90 3.69
CA TYR A 1076 -22.89 5.90 4.15
C TYR A 1076 -22.28 7.29 4.05
N ALA A 1077 -21.72 7.77 5.16
CA ALA A 1077 -20.91 8.98 5.22
C ALA A 1077 -19.47 8.64 5.59
N TRP A 1078 -18.55 9.53 5.26
CA TRP A 1078 -17.16 9.44 5.71
C TRP A 1078 -17.02 10.04 7.10
N ASP A 1079 -16.71 9.19 8.07
CA ASP A 1079 -16.28 9.59 9.42
C ASP A 1079 -14.76 9.49 9.54
N LYS A 1080 -14.16 10.38 10.33
CA LYS A 1080 -12.71 10.54 10.44
C LYS A 1080 -12.26 10.35 11.89
N VAL A 1081 -11.58 9.24 12.15
CA VAL A 1081 -10.92 8.97 13.43
C VAL A 1081 -9.47 9.46 13.35
N GLU A 1082 -9.12 10.43 14.20
CA GLU A 1082 -7.74 10.91 14.33
C GLU A 1082 -6.82 9.83 14.93
N ALA A 1083 -5.51 9.98 14.75
CA ALA A 1083 -4.53 9.08 15.33
C ALA A 1083 -4.27 9.38 16.82
N THR A 1084 -3.95 8.35 17.59
CA THR A 1084 -3.45 8.39 18.97
C THR A 1084 -2.10 7.69 19.05
N GLU A 1085 -1.39 7.81 20.17
CA GLU A 1085 -0.05 7.22 20.36
C GLU A 1085 -0.04 5.68 20.23
N ASP A 1086 -1.18 5.05 20.54
CA ASP A 1086 -1.43 3.61 20.45
C ASP A 1086 -2.17 3.18 19.16
N ARG A 1087 -2.71 4.11 18.36
CA ARG A 1087 -3.63 3.78 17.25
C ARG A 1087 -3.52 4.69 16.03
N ASN A 1088 -3.28 4.09 14.87
CA ASN A 1088 -3.37 4.80 13.58
C ASN A 1088 -4.80 5.31 13.32
N GLY A 1089 -4.89 6.53 12.79
CA GLY A 1089 -6.16 7.13 12.35
C GLY A 1089 -6.78 6.41 11.15
N GLU A 1090 -8.09 6.58 10.98
CA GLU A 1090 -8.92 5.82 10.03
C GLU A 1090 -10.05 6.67 9.45
N LEU A 1091 -10.25 6.61 8.13
CA LEU A 1091 -11.46 7.06 7.45
C LEU A 1091 -12.42 5.87 7.31
N ARG A 1092 -13.63 6.02 7.84
CA ARG A 1092 -14.68 4.99 7.81
C ARG A 1092 -15.81 5.43 6.91
N TYR A 1093 -16.14 4.62 5.91
CA TYR A 1093 -17.39 4.77 5.16
C TYR A 1093 -18.48 4.01 5.92
N GLN A 1094 -19.07 4.69 6.90
CA GLN A 1094 -19.98 4.11 7.88
C GLN A 1094 -21.40 4.62 7.70
N CYS A 1095 -22.40 3.76 7.90
CA CYS A 1095 -23.80 4.15 7.76
C CYS A 1095 -24.20 5.07 8.90
N THR A 1096 -24.76 6.24 8.59
CA THR A 1096 -25.09 7.27 9.59
C THR A 1096 -26.21 6.89 10.55
N GLU A 1097 -26.92 5.79 10.30
CA GLU A 1097 -28.04 5.32 11.13
C GLU A 1097 -27.73 4.06 11.96
N CYS A 1098 -26.84 3.17 11.48
CA CYS A 1098 -26.50 1.91 12.16
C CYS A 1098 -25.01 1.72 12.48
N TYR A 1099 -24.15 2.66 12.09
CA TYR A 1099 -22.69 2.63 12.28
C TYR A 1099 -21.96 1.43 11.66
N ASP A 1100 -22.64 0.65 10.81
CA ASP A 1100 -22.04 -0.43 10.03
C ASP A 1100 -21.06 0.13 8.99
N ILE A 1101 -19.88 -0.48 8.87
CA ILE A 1101 -18.72 0.09 8.15
C ILE A 1101 -18.47 -0.72 6.87
N LEU A 1102 -18.88 -0.16 5.72
CA LEU A 1102 -18.71 -0.81 4.43
C LEU A 1102 -17.26 -0.77 3.93
N VAL A 1103 -16.54 0.32 4.23
CA VAL A 1103 -15.14 0.50 3.81
C VAL A 1103 -14.33 1.14 4.94
N ARG A 1104 -13.17 0.55 5.24
CA ARG A 1104 -12.13 1.10 6.11
C ARG A 1104 -10.97 1.58 5.25
N VAL A 1105 -10.58 2.85 5.38
CA VAL A 1105 -9.43 3.44 4.70
C VAL A 1105 -8.45 3.95 5.76
N PRO A 1106 -7.30 3.29 5.96
CA PRO A 1106 -6.29 3.78 6.90
C PRO A 1106 -5.80 5.17 6.49
N LEU A 1107 -5.81 6.14 7.42
CA LEU A 1107 -5.44 7.53 7.10
C LEU A 1107 -3.93 7.71 6.91
N SER A 1108 -3.10 6.85 7.50
CA SER A 1108 -1.67 6.87 7.26
C SER A 1108 -1.33 6.11 5.98
N ALA A 1109 -0.83 6.82 4.97
CA ALA A 1109 -0.23 6.21 3.77
C ALA A 1109 0.88 5.19 4.13
N TYR A 1110 1.50 5.38 5.29
CA TYR A 1110 2.43 4.48 5.96
C TYR A 1110 1.87 3.07 6.25
N TYR A 1111 0.65 2.97 6.80
CA TYR A 1111 0.02 1.66 7.04
C TYR A 1111 -0.32 0.97 5.71
N VAL A 1112 -0.91 1.72 4.75
CA VAL A 1112 -1.24 1.21 3.41
C VAL A 1112 0.00 0.71 2.68
N PHE A 1113 1.13 1.41 2.80
CA PHE A 1113 2.43 1.00 2.27
C PHE A 1113 2.93 -0.33 2.89
N ASN A 1114 2.87 -0.47 4.22
CA ASN A 1114 3.28 -1.69 4.91
C ASN A 1114 2.38 -2.88 4.53
N ALA A 1115 1.06 -2.70 4.54
CA ALA A 1115 0.09 -3.74 4.14
C ALA A 1115 0.26 -4.19 2.68
N ASN A 1116 0.47 -3.26 1.75
CA ASN A 1116 0.77 -3.57 0.35
C ASN A 1116 2.13 -4.28 0.17
N THR A 1117 3.07 -4.09 1.10
CA THR A 1117 4.35 -4.80 1.10
C THR A 1117 4.19 -6.24 1.59
N VAL A 1118 3.43 -6.45 2.68
CA VAL A 1118 3.01 -7.80 3.15
C VAL A 1118 2.31 -8.57 2.03
N ASP A 1119 1.29 -7.99 1.40
CA ASP A 1119 0.52 -8.65 0.34
C ASP A 1119 1.39 -9.14 -0.84
N LYS A 1120 2.39 -8.33 -1.23
CA LYS A 1120 3.39 -8.71 -2.24
C LYS A 1120 4.25 -9.88 -1.78
N ILE A 1121 4.74 -9.89 -0.54
CA ILE A 1121 5.57 -10.97 0.02
C ILE A 1121 4.76 -12.28 0.09
N THR A 1122 3.53 -12.23 0.62
CA THR A 1122 2.65 -13.40 0.70
C THR A 1122 2.34 -13.98 -0.68
N LYS A 1123 2.15 -13.15 -1.72
CA LYS A 1123 1.83 -13.57 -3.10
C LYS A 1123 3.05 -13.84 -3.99
N ALA A 1124 4.27 -13.58 -3.52
CA ALA A 1124 5.50 -13.82 -4.29
C ALA A 1124 5.73 -15.31 -4.53
N LYS A 1125 6.30 -15.67 -5.68
CA LYS A 1125 6.68 -17.05 -6.01
C LYS A 1125 7.92 -17.48 -5.22
N GLN A 1126 8.15 -18.79 -5.17
CA GLN A 1126 9.33 -19.35 -4.55
C GLN A 1126 10.61 -18.85 -5.25
N GLY A 1127 11.53 -18.26 -4.47
CA GLY A 1127 12.77 -17.65 -4.97
C GLY A 1127 12.59 -16.27 -5.62
N GLU A 1128 11.44 -15.61 -5.49
CA GLU A 1128 11.21 -14.27 -6.05
C GLU A 1128 11.75 -13.16 -5.13
N THR A 1129 12.26 -12.08 -5.72
CA THR A 1129 12.65 -10.86 -5.00
C THR A 1129 11.54 -9.83 -5.16
N VAL A 1130 10.84 -9.53 -4.08
CA VAL A 1130 9.84 -8.46 -4.03
C VAL A 1130 10.56 -7.12 -4.07
N LYS A 1131 10.31 -6.32 -5.10
CA LYS A 1131 10.86 -4.96 -5.24
C LYS A 1131 9.85 -3.91 -4.75
N ILE A 1132 10.32 -3.02 -3.88
CA ILE A 1132 9.57 -1.89 -3.32
C ILE A 1132 10.31 -0.60 -3.63
N THR A 1133 9.65 0.35 -4.30
CA THR A 1133 10.23 1.61 -4.74
C THR A 1133 9.44 2.76 -4.12
N THR A 1134 10.11 3.68 -3.42
CA THR A 1134 9.50 4.80 -2.68
C THR A 1134 10.30 6.09 -2.87
N ASP A 1135 9.67 7.23 -2.59
CA ASP A 1135 10.19 8.60 -2.53
C ASP A 1135 9.98 9.25 -1.14
N ARG A 1136 9.44 8.50 -0.18
CA ARG A 1136 9.21 8.93 1.20
C ARG A 1136 10.07 8.11 2.16
N TRP A 1137 10.68 8.80 3.12
CA TRP A 1137 11.45 8.20 4.20
C TRP A 1137 10.50 7.37 5.09
N ILE A 1138 10.89 6.14 5.42
CA ILE A 1138 9.99 5.14 6.01
C ILE A 1138 10.70 4.23 7.01
N SER A 1139 9.91 3.77 7.98
CA SER A 1139 10.18 2.55 8.74
C SER A 1139 9.28 1.41 8.23
N PHE A 1140 9.68 0.17 8.52
CA PHE A 1140 8.87 -1.02 8.31
C PHE A 1140 8.33 -1.50 9.65
N HIS A 1141 7.05 -1.86 9.70
CA HIS A 1141 6.42 -2.46 10.88
C HIS A 1141 6.71 -3.96 10.94
N LYS A 1142 6.75 -4.54 12.15
CA LYS A 1142 6.98 -5.97 12.40
C LYS A 1142 6.21 -6.92 11.46
N MET A 1143 4.97 -6.57 11.09
CA MET A 1143 4.15 -7.34 10.12
C MET A 1143 4.86 -7.67 8.78
N VAL A 1144 5.76 -6.82 8.30
CA VAL A 1144 6.52 -7.04 7.05
C VAL A 1144 7.60 -8.11 7.25
N PHE A 1145 8.19 -8.15 8.45
CA PHE A 1145 9.17 -9.15 8.84
C PHE A 1145 8.51 -10.49 9.17
N ASP A 1146 7.37 -10.47 9.85
CA ASP A 1146 6.56 -11.68 10.09
C ASP A 1146 6.15 -12.35 8.77
N ALA A 1147 5.83 -11.56 7.74
CA ALA A 1147 5.56 -12.06 6.40
C ALA A 1147 6.78 -12.67 5.69
N LEU A 1148 8.00 -12.18 5.97
CA LEU A 1148 9.26 -12.76 5.48
C LEU A 1148 9.66 -14.02 6.27
N ALA A 1149 9.47 -14.04 7.58
CA ALA A 1149 9.69 -15.23 8.42
C ALA A 1149 8.75 -16.38 8.01
N ALA A 1150 7.51 -16.06 7.63
CA ALA A 1150 6.56 -17.01 7.03
C ALA A 1150 6.89 -17.39 5.56
N ARG A 1151 7.82 -16.69 4.90
CA ARG A 1151 8.27 -16.91 3.52
C ARG A 1151 9.81 -16.88 3.42
N PRO A 1152 10.52 -17.83 4.07
CA PRO A 1152 11.99 -17.90 4.04
C PRO A 1152 12.55 -18.22 2.64
N ASP A 1153 11.69 -18.42 1.65
CA ASP A 1153 11.97 -18.59 0.23
C ASP A 1153 11.86 -17.30 -0.60
N VAL A 1154 11.52 -16.16 0.01
CA VAL A 1154 11.30 -14.86 -0.64
C VAL A 1154 12.29 -13.82 -0.12
N SER A 1155 12.79 -12.95 -1.00
CA SER A 1155 13.67 -11.82 -0.64
C SER A 1155 12.97 -10.49 -0.84
N LEU A 1156 13.37 -9.45 -0.09
CA LEU A 1156 12.80 -8.11 -0.16
C LEU A 1156 13.88 -7.09 -0.55
N GLU A 1157 13.69 -6.40 -1.67
CA GLU A 1157 14.54 -5.29 -2.09
C GLU A 1157 13.77 -3.98 -1.95
N VAL A 1158 14.36 -3.01 -1.24
CA VAL A 1158 13.76 -1.71 -0.98
C VAL A 1158 14.65 -0.63 -1.59
N SER A 1159 14.05 0.24 -2.40
CA SER A 1159 14.70 1.37 -3.08
C SER A 1159 14.02 2.69 -2.71
N PHE A 1160 14.78 3.60 -2.12
CA PHE A 1160 14.35 4.92 -1.67
C PHE A 1160 15.05 6.02 -2.49
N LEU A 1161 14.27 7.02 -2.93
CA LEU A 1161 14.79 8.23 -3.55
C LEU A 1161 14.98 9.28 -2.46
N ASP A 1162 16.23 9.61 -2.15
CA ASP A 1162 16.55 10.59 -1.13
C ASP A 1162 16.61 12.01 -1.72
N GLY A 1163 15.96 12.96 -1.06
CA GLY A 1163 15.95 14.37 -1.43
C GLY A 1163 17.27 15.08 -1.15
N GLU A 1164 18.06 14.61 -0.19
CA GLU A 1164 19.36 15.19 0.16
C GLU A 1164 20.49 14.65 -0.73
N TYR A 1165 20.38 13.41 -1.23
CA TYR A 1165 21.38 12.78 -2.12
C TYR A 1165 21.13 13.03 -3.62
N LYS A 1166 20.88 14.30 -3.99
CA LYS A 1166 20.89 14.80 -5.37
C LYS A 1166 19.99 14.04 -6.37
N GLY A 1167 18.93 13.38 -5.87
CA GLY A 1167 17.98 12.61 -6.66
C GLY A 1167 18.51 11.24 -7.15
N ASN A 1168 19.52 10.67 -6.49
CA ASN A 1168 19.93 9.29 -6.69
C ASN A 1168 19.08 8.35 -5.80
N ARG A 1169 18.91 7.09 -6.23
CA ARG A 1169 18.23 6.07 -5.42
C ARG A 1169 19.24 5.27 -4.60
N VAL A 1170 18.90 5.03 -3.34
CA VAL A 1170 19.63 4.13 -2.44
C VAL A 1170 18.76 2.91 -2.14
N SER A 1171 19.34 1.72 -2.20
CA SER A 1171 18.62 0.47 -1.98
C SER A 1171 19.38 -0.54 -1.15
N PHE A 1172 18.63 -1.47 -0.52
CA PHE A 1172 19.19 -2.64 0.14
C PHE A 1172 18.34 -3.88 -0.18
N THR A 1173 18.88 -5.06 0.11
CA THR A 1173 18.20 -6.34 -0.12
C THR A 1173 18.24 -7.20 1.15
N ILE A 1174 17.09 -7.45 1.75
CA ILE A 1174 16.95 -8.49 2.78
C ILE A 1174 16.94 -9.85 2.06
N PRO A 1175 17.93 -10.73 2.29
CA PRO A 1175 18.00 -12.02 1.63
C PRO A 1175 16.90 -12.97 2.14
N ALA A 1176 16.55 -13.97 1.32
CA ALA A 1176 15.58 -14.98 1.70
C ALA A 1176 16.09 -15.81 2.89
N GLY A 1177 15.25 -16.00 3.91
CA GLY A 1177 15.61 -16.68 5.14
C GLY A 1177 16.53 -15.88 6.08
N ALA A 1178 16.62 -14.56 5.91
CA ALA A 1178 17.26 -13.69 6.91
C ALA A 1178 16.54 -13.76 8.26
N ASP A 1179 17.30 -13.90 9.35
CA ASP A 1179 16.73 -13.79 10.69
C ASP A 1179 16.21 -12.37 10.94
N SER A 1180 15.06 -12.28 11.60
CA SER A 1180 14.31 -11.05 11.79
C SER A 1180 13.90 -10.76 13.23
N SER A 1181 14.21 -11.61 14.22
CA SER A 1181 13.87 -11.36 15.62
C SER A 1181 14.43 -10.01 16.12
N ASP A 1182 15.66 -9.70 15.68
CA ASP A 1182 16.48 -8.60 16.19
C ASP A 1182 16.52 -7.42 15.19
N LEU A 1183 15.42 -7.16 14.47
CA LEU A 1183 15.36 -6.08 13.46
C LEU A 1183 14.55 -4.86 13.87
N PHE A 1184 13.70 -4.96 14.88
CA PHE A 1184 12.77 -3.92 15.30
C PHE A 1184 13.03 -3.48 16.74
N THR A 1185 12.72 -2.21 17.03
CA THR A 1185 12.76 -1.66 18.39
C THR A 1185 11.59 -2.18 19.24
N GLU A 1186 11.60 -1.86 20.54
CA GLU A 1186 10.49 -2.14 21.48
C GLU A 1186 9.11 -1.70 20.96
N ASN A 1187 9.07 -0.70 20.07
CA ASN A 1187 7.86 -0.19 19.42
C ASN A 1187 7.48 -0.93 18.10
N ASN A 1188 8.05 -2.11 17.82
CA ASN A 1188 7.74 -2.95 16.65
C ASN A 1188 8.06 -2.32 15.26
N PHE A 1189 9.06 -1.44 15.19
CA PHE A 1189 9.48 -0.78 13.94
C PHE A 1189 10.99 -0.89 13.65
N ALA A 1190 11.32 -0.96 12.35
CA ALA A 1190 12.69 -0.97 11.83
C ALA A 1190 12.89 0.16 10.79
N GLY A 1191 13.83 1.08 11.01
CA GLY A 1191 14.06 2.23 10.10
C GLY A 1191 14.85 1.86 8.85
N PHE A 1192 14.58 2.53 7.71
CA PHE A 1192 15.26 2.28 6.42
C PHE A 1192 16.80 2.29 6.55
N MET A 1193 17.39 3.30 7.21
CA MET A 1193 18.85 3.41 7.36
C MET A 1193 19.45 2.31 8.26
N TYR A 1194 18.73 1.84 9.28
CA TYR A 1194 19.19 0.73 10.13
C TYR A 1194 19.25 -0.58 9.33
N LEU A 1195 18.20 -0.88 8.57
CA LEU A 1195 18.14 -2.03 7.67
C LEU A 1195 19.20 -1.93 6.56
N GLY A 1196 19.36 -0.74 5.98
CA GLY A 1196 20.39 -0.44 4.99
C GLY A 1196 21.81 -0.70 5.52
N ASN A 1197 22.13 -0.25 6.73
CA ASN A 1197 23.43 -0.51 7.33
C ASN A 1197 23.64 -2.00 7.67
N LYS A 1198 22.57 -2.73 8.04
CA LYS A 1198 22.63 -4.17 8.38
C LYS A 1198 22.71 -5.10 7.15
N TYR A 1199 22.13 -4.72 6.01
CA TYR A 1199 22.08 -5.53 4.78
C TYR A 1199 22.89 -4.97 3.60
N GLY A 1200 23.55 -3.82 3.77
CA GLY A 1200 24.38 -3.15 2.77
C GLY A 1200 23.58 -2.25 1.83
N LEU A 1201 23.68 -0.94 2.04
CA LEU A 1201 23.20 0.07 1.10
C LEU A 1201 23.99 0.04 -0.20
N LYS A 1202 23.28 0.22 -1.31
CA LYS A 1202 23.80 0.32 -2.69
C LYS A 1202 23.21 1.58 -3.30
N ALA A 1203 24.02 2.38 -3.98
CA ALA A 1203 23.50 3.38 -4.89
C ALA A 1203 23.02 2.66 -6.17
N GLU A 1204 21.85 3.03 -6.67
CA GLU A 1204 21.43 2.74 -8.04
C GLU A 1204 22.08 3.79 -8.97
N GLU A 1205 22.92 3.34 -9.90
CA GLU A 1205 23.32 4.18 -11.04
C GLU A 1205 22.09 4.47 -11.92
N LYS A 1206 22.08 5.65 -12.57
CA LYS A 1206 20.92 6.19 -13.30
C LYS A 1206 20.62 5.49 -14.63
#